data_AF-A0A5N7IQ32-F1
#
_entry.id   AF-A0A5N7IQ32-F1
#
_cell.length_a   1.000
_cell.length_b   1.000
_cell.length_c   1.000
_cell.angle_alpha   90.00
_cell.angle_beta   90.00
_cell.angle_gamma   90.00
#
_symmetry.space_group_name_H-M   'P 1'
#
loop_
_entity.id
_entity.type
_entity.pdbx_description
1 polymer ?
#
loop_
_entity_poly.entity_id
_entity_poly.type
_entity_poly.pdbx_seq_one_letter_code
_entity_poly.pdbx_strand_id
1 'polypeptide(L)'
;MKKLLTTTFILLFCFLLISTHNSYAFEPTNNQVVSANKVWNIQFNKELKFDDALKNSITIVDSAGKSSAITTQLGLDKKSILINPPVKGYTLGESYTLKMDKEIYSTDNTQLQNILQMTFKVNNNILVENNENVKSIFNDNCNNLITSGWSKGDNYTNDSFIADSSESEKYNTHIPYGQYLFYNTTQNSISKISKDVKIGAGPFNVEFDAKITDLQTPATNVGWRGFALDIIANNKRYHISINSKDSDNKVKINLLSKNSGTDLFKTINTYLPKDNDIHRWSIVNDGNKTISVLLDGKTIGSFANPELDAAGLTDRVIFYNDMTDTLSSYNNVYIDNFAVVNSLAIKNSTVIPDEKNQAINISTTMAIEAENLISIKQYSIKSYLYKNDKIIAETSTPLNKKTILSTLNNITQSGEMKLVLKLVTGNQVIEETTKTISMNISTANLEPGQVVNSSPGSVYLYNQMDKMSATGKNDAVHSGWNLGSYVDSESNKSGSIIENSENPLTIKMPVTLNGWFRVYVGYVTGTDSFRIGATNDSSKTQINGDISLKSNNLYGEQWINEKSTIISKFDNNSIEINPIPNKNVRIAYIKLIGLTADQVTLYQKENENKKTVIYDFDGYSDFFDGRYPTVEALKNKAVDRFSGRNVGTINWSLGGTGALNYNSKYAGNAYDGTDEFDSEFRDGDRLAKSQILNILSSGKSPLEIIADRGADKDIKVNASLRMNSFYNPTIYGFKNGDMYNKYKQFAQPGSFYLSYYHTEVRDYMKNILLESGSFNNVNGVTLDFCRYPEVFGSETPNDQKVLIMNEFLRTLRKELPKNKTITIRVPWKNPIQYGFDVNAWVKEGLLDTLVPSSIGNEDNKSFEISSYVNMVKNTNVKLYIGITADVSGHDITKEEEQLVKQGLYIHNKEYLDIEQYLLRAYDVYEDGADGLFLFNSTANLYLDSRAPVESSYLGDKIQIQKWHQFDYVSGFMTHKINVSKPSN
;
A
#
# COMPACT_ATOMS: atom_id res chain seq x y z
N MET A 1 -17.71 79.18 4.16
CA MET A 1 -18.63 79.88 5.07
C MET A 1 -19.13 78.90 6.10
N LYS A 2 -19.01 79.29 7.38
CA LYS A 2 -19.41 78.55 8.58
C LYS A 2 -20.88 78.12 8.55
N LYS A 3 -21.15 76.91 9.01
CA LYS A 3 -22.41 76.44 9.65
C LYS A 3 -22.02 75.21 10.49
N LEU A 4 -22.62 74.86 11.61
CA LEU A 4 -23.49 75.44 12.65
C LEU A 4 -23.78 74.22 13.58
N LEU A 5 -24.30 74.46 14.80
CA LEU A 5 -24.80 73.47 15.80
C LEU A 5 -23.74 72.86 16.72
N THR A 6 -23.94 72.65 18.02
CA THR A 6 -24.76 73.24 19.11
C THR A 6 -24.37 72.47 20.39
N THR A 7 -24.46 73.16 21.54
CA THR A 7 -24.66 72.65 22.91
C THR A 7 -23.53 71.94 23.69
N THR A 8 -23.39 72.46 24.93
CA THR A 8 -22.99 71.82 26.21
C THR A 8 -21.50 71.78 26.54
N PHE A 9 -21.07 72.64 27.49
CA PHE A 9 -19.79 72.46 28.18
C PHE A 9 -19.84 73.03 29.61
N ILE A 10 -19.22 72.26 30.52
CA ILE A 10 -18.65 72.61 31.85
C ILE A 10 -19.56 72.50 33.08
N LEU A 11 -19.47 71.35 33.75
CA LEU A 11 -19.30 71.28 35.20
C LEU A 11 -18.08 70.39 35.51
N LEU A 12 -17.18 70.89 36.34
CA LEU A 12 -15.90 70.27 36.70
C LEU A 12 -15.91 69.97 38.22
N PHE A 13 -15.34 68.81 38.57
CA PHE A 13 -14.91 68.29 39.89
C PHE A 13 -15.77 67.26 40.66
N CYS A 14 -15.15 66.08 40.84
CA CYS A 14 -15.36 65.00 41.81
C CYS A 14 -16.49 63.96 41.60
N PHE A 15 -16.22 62.98 40.73
CA PHE A 15 -16.41 61.56 41.09
C PHE A 15 -15.21 60.76 40.58
N LEU A 16 -14.65 59.94 41.46
CA LEU A 16 -13.59 58.98 41.17
C LEU A 16 -14.04 58.09 39.99
N LEU A 17 -13.29 58.12 38.89
CA LEU A 17 -13.25 57.01 37.94
C LEU A 17 -12.48 55.87 38.61
N ILE A 18 -13.17 55.08 39.42
CA ILE A 18 -12.78 53.70 39.65
C ILE A 18 -12.98 53.04 38.28
N SER A 19 -11.92 52.95 37.48
CA SER A 19 -11.91 52.01 36.37
C SER A 19 -12.14 50.64 36.99
N THR A 20 -13.34 50.09 36.80
CA THR A 20 -13.62 48.70 37.08
C THR A 20 -12.63 47.89 36.24
N HIS A 21 -11.57 47.41 36.89
CA HIS A 21 -10.79 46.32 36.33
C HIS A 21 -11.79 45.19 36.08
N ASN A 22 -12.06 44.89 34.81
CA ASN A 22 -12.79 43.69 34.45
C ASN A 22 -11.95 42.53 35.01
N SER A 23 -12.37 41.97 36.14
CA SER A 23 -11.83 40.71 36.61
C SER A 23 -12.32 39.66 35.62
N TYR A 24 -11.42 39.08 34.82
CA TYR A 24 -11.75 37.88 34.08
C TYR A 24 -12.05 36.79 35.11
N ALA A 25 -13.34 36.55 35.34
CA ALA A 25 -13.77 35.34 36.02
C ALA A 25 -13.40 34.17 35.10
N PHE A 26 -12.70 33.18 35.64
CA PHE A 26 -12.51 31.91 34.94
C PHE A 26 -13.91 31.33 34.66
N GLU A 27 -14.29 31.26 33.38
CA GLU A 27 -15.47 30.50 32.96
C GLU A 27 -15.00 29.10 32.54
N PRO A 28 -15.40 28.02 33.24
CA PRO A 28 -15.05 26.67 32.85
C PRO A 28 -15.67 26.32 31.49
N THR A 29 -14.83 26.17 30.45
CA THR A 29 -15.26 25.60 29.18
C THR A 29 -15.39 24.09 29.30
N ASN A 30 -16.63 23.61 29.42
CA ASN A 30 -16.94 22.19 29.52
C ASN A 30 -16.78 21.46 28.18
N ASN A 31 -16.39 20.19 28.27
CA ASN A 31 -16.27 19.23 27.16
C ASN A 31 -15.22 19.60 26.09
N GLN A 32 -14.23 20.42 26.42
CA GLN A 32 -13.11 20.66 25.52
C GLN A 32 -12.31 19.38 25.29
N VAL A 33 -11.90 19.12 24.04
CA VAL A 33 -10.97 18.03 23.72
C VAL A 33 -9.53 18.53 23.90
N VAL A 34 -8.73 17.80 24.69
CA VAL A 34 -7.35 18.16 25.05
C VAL A 34 -6.39 17.00 24.82
N SER A 35 -5.09 17.27 24.77
CA SER A 35 -4.07 16.21 24.70
C SER A 35 -3.97 15.42 26.01
N ALA A 36 -3.40 14.21 25.94
CA ALA A 36 -3.12 13.39 27.11
C ALA A 36 -2.17 14.08 28.12
N ASN A 37 -1.37 15.04 27.66
CA ASN A 37 -0.37 15.73 28.46
C ASN A 37 -0.81 17.14 28.89
N LYS A 38 -2.12 17.45 28.80
CA LYS A 38 -2.65 18.77 29.12
C LYS A 38 -2.28 19.18 30.55
N VAL A 39 -1.49 20.25 30.65
CA VAL A 39 -1.27 20.97 31.90
C VAL A 39 -2.36 22.04 32.03
N TRP A 40 -3.08 22.05 33.15
CA TRP A 40 -4.06 23.10 33.44
C TRP A 40 -3.39 24.24 34.18
N ASN A 41 -3.55 25.47 33.69
CA ASN A 41 -3.14 26.67 34.41
C ASN A 41 -4.39 27.41 34.90
N ILE A 42 -4.64 27.37 36.20
CA ILE A 42 -5.78 28.04 36.83
C ILE A 42 -5.32 29.33 37.46
N GLN A 43 -5.81 30.46 36.95
CA GLN A 43 -5.47 31.79 37.47
C GLN A 43 -6.54 32.30 38.44
N PHE A 44 -6.09 32.90 39.54
CA PHE A 44 -6.91 33.49 40.59
C PHE A 44 -6.67 35.00 40.68
N ASN A 45 -7.63 35.73 41.26
CA ASN A 45 -7.55 37.18 41.41
C ASN A 45 -6.67 37.63 42.60
N LYS A 46 -6.27 36.71 43.48
CA LYS A 46 -5.46 36.95 44.68
C LYS A 46 -4.30 35.96 44.77
N GLU A 47 -3.25 36.35 45.48
CA GLU A 47 -2.13 35.44 45.78
C GLU A 47 -2.59 34.29 46.67
N LEU A 48 -2.11 33.08 46.38
CA LEU A 48 -2.59 31.84 46.97
C LEU A 48 -1.72 31.37 48.13
N LYS A 49 -2.37 30.81 49.16
CA LYS A 49 -1.70 30.06 50.21
C LYS A 49 -1.49 28.61 49.74
N PHE A 50 -0.29 28.32 49.23
CA PHE A 50 0.04 27.00 48.67
C PHE A 50 0.45 25.97 49.74
N ASP A 51 -0.55 25.43 50.45
CA ASP A 51 -0.40 24.39 51.48
C ASP A 51 -1.04 23.06 51.06
N ASP A 52 -0.96 22.04 51.92
CA ASP A 52 -1.52 20.71 51.59
C ASP A 52 -3.06 20.71 51.52
N ALA A 53 -3.74 21.66 52.18
CA ALA A 53 -5.19 21.82 52.06
C ALA A 53 -5.56 22.24 50.64
N LEU A 54 -4.85 23.22 50.07
CA LEU A 54 -5.02 23.62 48.67
C LEU A 54 -4.76 22.46 47.71
N LYS A 55 -3.66 21.70 47.89
CA LYS A 55 -3.34 20.56 47.02
C LYS A 55 -4.42 19.48 47.06
N ASN A 56 -4.96 19.17 48.25
CA ASN A 56 -6.02 18.17 48.42
C ASN A 56 -7.38 18.63 47.89
N SER A 57 -7.58 19.94 47.75
CA SER A 57 -8.82 20.53 47.22
C SER A 57 -8.94 20.42 45.70
N ILE A 58 -7.88 20.03 45.00
CA ILE A 58 -7.82 19.90 43.55
C ILE A 58 -7.83 18.42 43.19
N THR A 59 -8.85 17.99 42.45
CA THR A 59 -8.95 16.60 41.99
C THR A 59 -9.30 16.54 40.52
N ILE A 60 -8.79 15.51 39.83
CA ILE A 60 -9.24 15.13 38.50
C ILE A 60 -9.73 13.69 38.59
N VAL A 61 -10.97 13.44 38.18
CA VAL A 61 -11.59 12.11 38.20
C VAL A 61 -12.00 11.69 36.79
N ASP A 62 -11.84 10.40 36.46
CA ASP A 62 -12.33 9.83 35.20
C ASP A 62 -13.87 9.68 35.18
N SER A 63 -14.41 9.18 34.08
CA SER A 63 -15.85 8.93 33.91
C SER A 63 -16.43 7.91 34.91
N ALA A 64 -15.59 7.05 35.49
CA ALA A 64 -15.95 6.10 36.53
C ALA A 64 -15.84 6.70 37.95
N GLY A 65 -15.40 7.96 38.09
CA GLY A 65 -15.23 8.66 39.35
C GLY A 65 -13.91 8.33 40.08
N LYS A 66 -12.95 7.68 39.42
CA LYS A 66 -11.65 7.35 40.00
C LYS A 66 -10.67 8.50 39.82
N SER A 67 -9.98 8.86 40.90
CA SER A 67 -9.00 9.96 40.90
C SER A 67 -7.74 9.64 40.09
N SER A 68 -7.32 10.60 39.29
CA SER A 68 -6.04 10.63 38.56
C SER A 68 -4.92 11.12 39.48
N ALA A 69 -3.75 10.49 39.40
CA ALA A 69 -2.56 10.88 40.17
C ALA A 69 -1.90 12.12 39.56
N ILE A 70 -2.35 13.31 39.95
CA ILE A 70 -1.85 14.62 39.46
C ILE A 70 -0.78 15.21 40.37
N THR A 71 -0.02 16.19 39.87
CA THR A 71 0.86 17.03 40.70
C THR A 71 0.58 18.50 40.46
N THR A 72 0.54 19.28 41.54
CA THR A 72 0.25 20.72 41.48
C THR A 72 1.51 21.54 41.76
N GLN A 73 1.69 22.65 41.07
CA GLN A 73 2.77 23.62 41.29
C GLN A 73 2.20 25.04 41.37
N LEU A 74 2.77 25.87 42.23
CA LEU A 74 2.43 27.29 42.29
C LEU A 74 3.11 28.02 41.13
N GLY A 75 2.34 28.80 40.38
CA GLY A 75 2.85 29.67 39.33
C GLY A 75 3.78 30.76 39.89
N LEU A 76 4.67 31.29 39.04
CA LEU A 76 5.63 32.33 39.43
C LEU A 76 4.95 33.64 39.87
N ASP A 77 3.73 33.89 39.39
CA ASP A 77 2.89 35.03 39.77
C ASP A 77 2.27 34.90 41.17
N LYS A 78 2.43 33.74 41.83
CA LYS A 78 1.77 33.34 43.09
C LYS A 78 0.25 33.38 43.07
N LYS A 79 -0.35 33.64 41.91
CA LYS A 79 -1.80 33.77 41.68
C LYS A 79 -2.34 32.66 40.79
N SER A 80 -1.47 31.78 40.31
CA SER A 80 -1.85 30.68 39.44
C SER A 80 -1.43 29.32 39.99
N ILE A 81 -2.19 28.28 39.67
CA ILE A 81 -1.85 26.88 39.96
C ILE A 81 -1.71 26.12 38.64
N LEU A 82 -0.56 25.47 38.48
CA LEU A 82 -0.30 24.51 37.41
C LEU A 82 -0.68 23.11 37.89
N ILE A 83 -1.57 22.44 37.19
CA ILE A 83 -1.99 21.07 37.46
C ILE A 83 -1.41 20.20 36.35
N ASN A 84 -0.35 19.47 36.69
CA ASN A 84 0.31 18.55 35.77
C ASN A 84 -0.48 17.24 35.68
N PRO A 85 -0.56 16.64 34.48
CA PRO A 85 -1.21 15.36 34.27
C PRO A 85 -0.50 14.25 35.05
N PRO A 86 -1.10 13.04 35.14
CA PRO A 86 -0.38 11.85 35.58
C PRO A 86 0.91 11.65 34.78
N VAL A 87 1.91 11.00 35.38
CA VAL A 87 3.21 10.73 34.73
C VAL A 87 3.05 10.01 33.37
N LYS A 88 1.99 9.22 33.21
CA LYS A 88 1.64 8.51 31.97
C LYS A 88 0.63 9.25 31.08
N GLY A 89 0.37 10.53 31.36
CA GLY A 89 -0.72 11.29 30.76
C GLY A 89 -2.10 10.82 31.23
N TYR A 90 -3.14 11.53 30.79
CA TYR A 90 -4.53 11.08 30.89
C TYR A 90 -4.81 9.94 29.88
N THR A 91 -5.79 9.09 30.17
CA THR A 91 -6.20 7.99 29.28
C THR A 91 -6.86 8.55 28.02
N LEU A 92 -6.44 8.08 26.85
CA LEU A 92 -6.95 8.53 25.55
C LEU A 92 -8.43 8.19 25.37
N GLY A 93 -9.18 9.09 24.73
CA GLY A 93 -10.61 8.93 24.46
C GLY A 93 -11.52 9.07 25.70
N GLU A 94 -10.94 8.99 26.90
CA GLU A 94 -11.63 9.07 28.18
C GLU A 94 -12.06 10.51 28.50
N SER A 95 -13.12 10.63 29.30
CA SER A 95 -13.59 11.92 29.79
C SER A 95 -13.26 12.09 31.26
N TYR A 96 -12.82 13.28 31.62
CA TYR A 96 -12.40 13.63 32.97
C TYR A 96 -13.15 14.84 33.48
N THR A 97 -13.25 14.93 34.80
CA THR A 97 -13.78 16.10 35.50
C THR A 97 -12.69 16.65 36.42
N LEU A 98 -12.27 17.89 36.19
CA LEU A 98 -11.44 18.66 37.12
C LEU A 98 -12.35 19.37 38.12
N LYS A 99 -12.08 19.19 39.42
CA LYS A 99 -12.81 19.78 40.54
C LYS A 99 -11.85 20.55 41.44
N MET A 100 -12.26 21.74 41.86
CA MET A 100 -11.60 22.54 42.88
C MET A 100 -12.62 22.93 43.94
N ASP A 101 -12.44 22.39 45.15
CA ASP A 101 -13.30 22.65 46.29
C ASP A 101 -13.02 24.02 46.92
N LYS A 102 -13.89 24.44 47.86
CA LYS A 102 -13.80 25.75 48.51
C LYS A 102 -12.59 25.88 49.45
N GLU A 103 -11.90 24.80 49.80
CA GLU A 103 -10.75 24.79 50.71
C GLU A 103 -9.44 25.34 50.09
N ILE A 104 -9.58 26.28 49.15
CA ILE A 104 -8.50 27.07 48.55
C ILE A 104 -8.56 28.48 49.14
N TYR A 105 -7.45 28.93 49.72
CA TYR A 105 -7.34 30.21 50.42
C TYR A 105 -6.27 31.10 49.80
N SER A 106 -6.51 32.41 49.78
CA SER A 106 -5.47 33.40 49.50
C SER A 106 -4.55 33.64 50.70
N THR A 107 -3.42 34.30 50.48
CA THR A 107 -2.46 34.67 51.55
C THR A 107 -3.05 35.61 52.62
N ASP A 108 -4.13 36.32 52.30
CA ASP A 108 -4.93 37.12 53.24
C ASP A 108 -6.08 36.34 53.92
N ASN A 109 -6.09 35.00 53.80
CA ASN A 109 -7.10 34.07 54.33
C ASN A 109 -8.52 34.24 53.75
N THR A 110 -8.67 34.80 52.54
CA THR A 110 -9.95 34.78 51.83
C THR A 110 -10.16 33.41 51.18
N GLN A 111 -11.32 32.78 51.45
CA GLN A 111 -11.69 31.48 50.87
C GLN A 111 -12.26 31.63 49.45
N LEU A 112 -12.04 30.63 48.59
CA LEU A 112 -12.68 30.52 47.27
C LEU A 112 -14.21 30.46 47.42
N GLN A 113 -14.92 31.37 46.77
CA GLN A 113 -16.38 31.55 46.98
C GLN A 113 -17.21 30.39 46.42
N ASN A 114 -16.82 29.87 45.25
CA ASN A 114 -17.56 28.86 44.50
C ASN A 114 -16.67 27.66 44.20
N ILE A 115 -17.24 26.46 44.27
CA ILE A 115 -16.59 25.25 43.76
C ILE A 115 -16.43 25.42 42.26
N LEU A 116 -15.25 25.08 41.75
CA LEU A 116 -15.03 25.03 40.31
C LEU A 116 -15.11 23.59 39.82
N GLN A 117 -15.88 23.36 38.77
CA GLN A 117 -15.93 22.07 38.10
C GLN A 117 -15.90 22.29 36.59
N MET A 118 -15.07 21.51 35.90
CA MET A 118 -15.07 21.45 34.45
C MET A 118 -14.87 20.03 33.94
N THR A 119 -15.55 19.71 32.84
CA THR A 119 -15.34 18.46 32.11
C THR A 119 -14.42 18.69 30.91
N PHE A 120 -13.57 17.70 30.62
CA PHE A 120 -12.76 17.67 29.41
C PHE A 120 -12.66 16.24 28.88
N LYS A 121 -12.44 16.10 27.57
CA LYS A 121 -12.22 14.81 26.92
C LYS A 121 -10.78 14.74 26.44
N VAL A 122 -10.13 13.61 26.65
CA VAL A 122 -8.79 13.39 26.11
C VAL A 122 -8.93 12.93 24.67
N ASN A 123 -8.15 13.52 23.78
CA ASN A 123 -8.09 13.11 22.39
C ASN A 123 -7.86 11.58 22.31
N ASN A 124 -8.61 10.89 21.44
CA ASN A 124 -8.48 9.45 21.25
C ASN A 124 -7.29 9.08 20.33
N ASN A 125 -6.60 10.09 19.81
CA ASN A 125 -5.44 9.91 18.93
C ASN A 125 -4.17 9.78 19.76
N ILE A 126 -3.48 8.66 19.57
CA ILE A 126 -2.29 8.28 20.32
C ILE A 126 -1.18 9.32 20.06
N LEU A 127 -0.79 10.09 21.07
CA LEU A 127 0.57 10.64 21.11
C LEU A 127 1.53 9.46 21.21
N VAL A 128 2.57 9.45 20.36
CA VAL A 128 3.75 8.59 20.54
C VAL A 128 4.35 8.74 21.96
N GLU A 129 4.04 9.82 22.66
CA GLU A 129 4.49 10.11 24.01
C GLU A 129 3.86 9.25 25.13
N ASN A 130 2.73 8.56 24.89
CA ASN A 130 2.27 7.49 25.80
C ASN A 130 2.99 6.16 25.56
N ASN A 131 4.04 6.20 24.75
CA ASN A 131 4.92 5.09 24.48
C ASN A 131 6.32 5.43 24.99
N GLU A 132 6.64 4.99 26.22
CA GLU A 132 8.03 4.96 26.72
C GLU A 132 9.01 4.24 25.75
N ASN A 133 8.44 3.57 24.74
CA ASN A 133 9.06 2.65 23.82
C ASN A 133 9.32 3.19 22.39
N VAL A 134 8.96 4.44 22.08
CA VAL A 134 9.30 5.08 20.78
C VAL A 134 10.18 6.31 21.03
N LYS A 135 11.29 6.45 20.30
CA LYS A 135 12.20 7.60 20.49
C LYS A 135 11.68 8.82 19.73
N SER A 136 11.05 9.74 20.45
CA SER A 136 11.04 11.15 20.06
C SER A 136 12.49 11.65 19.96
N ILE A 137 12.90 12.05 18.76
CA ILE A 137 14.15 12.80 18.50
C ILE A 137 14.07 14.15 19.21
N PHE A 138 12.88 14.72 19.23
CA PHE A 138 12.51 15.93 19.96
C PHE A 138 11.03 15.85 20.31
N ASN A 139 10.69 16.38 21.49
CA ASN A 139 9.32 16.57 21.91
C ASN A 139 9.18 17.90 22.64
N ASP A 140 8.06 18.55 22.44
CA ASP A 140 7.70 19.82 23.03
C ASP A 140 6.22 19.83 23.39
N ASN A 141 5.92 20.14 24.65
CA ASN A 141 4.57 20.33 25.17
C ASN A 141 4.07 21.77 25.02
N CYS A 142 4.79 22.57 24.24
CA CYS A 142 4.45 23.94 23.88
C CYS A 142 4.28 24.90 25.07
N ASN A 143 4.91 24.63 26.21
CA ASN A 143 4.84 25.49 27.38
C ASN A 143 5.65 26.79 27.21
N ASN A 144 6.86 26.70 26.66
CA ASN A 144 7.74 27.85 26.48
C ASN A 144 8.78 27.62 25.36
N LEU A 145 8.75 28.50 24.35
CA LEU A 145 9.57 28.40 23.14
C LEU A 145 11.07 28.37 23.45
N ILE A 146 11.51 29.26 24.36
CA ILE A 146 12.92 29.45 24.68
C ILE A 146 13.48 28.25 25.44
N THR A 147 12.77 27.77 26.47
CA THR A 147 13.23 26.61 27.24
C THR A 147 13.16 25.31 26.45
N SER A 148 12.18 25.19 25.54
CA SER A 148 12.13 24.08 24.57
C SER A 148 13.21 24.21 23.48
N GLY A 149 13.96 25.31 23.48
CA GLY A 149 15.15 25.54 22.66
C GLY A 149 14.82 25.82 21.19
N TRP A 150 13.66 26.42 20.91
CA TRP A 150 13.35 26.97 19.59
C TRP A 150 14.12 28.27 19.36
N SER A 151 14.60 28.48 18.15
CA SER A 151 15.13 29.76 17.69
C SER A 151 14.04 30.54 16.98
N LYS A 152 13.80 31.78 17.39
CA LYS A 152 12.88 32.71 16.72
C LYS A 152 13.62 33.44 15.60
N GLY A 153 12.94 33.66 14.47
CA GLY A 153 13.44 34.56 13.42
C GLY A 153 13.35 36.05 13.81
N ASP A 154 13.77 36.93 12.90
CA ASP A 154 13.69 38.37 13.08
C ASP A 154 12.29 38.92 12.71
N ASN A 155 11.97 40.16 13.11
CA ASN A 155 10.77 40.93 12.68
C ASN A 155 9.41 40.51 13.27
N TYR A 156 9.34 40.25 14.57
CA TYR A 156 8.07 40.02 15.28
C TYR A 156 7.41 41.35 15.65
N THR A 157 6.11 41.48 15.41
CA THR A 157 5.29 42.66 15.77
C THR A 157 4.03 42.22 16.53
N ASN A 158 3.21 43.16 17.00
CA ASN A 158 1.94 42.85 17.64
C ASN A 158 0.93 42.14 16.70
N ASP A 159 1.13 42.27 15.39
CA ASP A 159 0.23 41.76 14.37
C ASP A 159 0.88 40.66 13.50
N SER A 160 2.09 40.20 13.88
CA SER A 160 2.82 39.09 13.23
C SER A 160 3.80 38.48 14.22
N PHE A 161 3.41 37.37 14.86
CA PHE A 161 4.23 36.67 15.84
C PHE A 161 3.97 35.16 15.93
N ILE A 162 4.93 34.50 16.57
CA ILE A 162 4.83 33.14 17.11
C ILE A 162 5.23 33.25 18.58
N ALA A 163 4.33 32.90 19.49
CA ALA A 163 4.51 33.19 20.90
C ALA A 163 3.89 32.11 21.79
N ASP A 164 4.39 32.02 23.02
CA ASP A 164 3.83 31.19 24.07
C ASP A 164 3.15 32.05 25.16
N SER A 165 2.53 31.39 26.14
CA SER A 165 1.78 32.07 27.21
C SER A 165 2.55 33.16 27.96
N SER A 166 3.89 33.04 28.08
CA SER A 166 4.73 34.03 28.77
C SER A 166 4.84 35.37 28.02
N GLU A 167 4.48 35.40 26.73
CA GLU A 167 4.51 36.58 25.89
C GLU A 167 3.11 37.19 25.66
N SER A 168 2.07 36.71 26.35
CA SER A 168 0.68 37.20 26.17
C SER A 168 0.54 38.71 26.39
N GLU A 169 1.15 39.25 27.45
CA GLU A 169 1.11 40.69 27.75
C GLU A 169 1.86 41.51 26.70
N LYS A 170 3.01 41.00 26.23
CA LYS A 170 3.86 41.66 25.24
C LYS A 170 3.11 41.91 23.92
N TYR A 171 2.26 40.97 23.51
CA TYR A 171 1.50 41.06 22.27
C TYR A 171 0.03 41.45 22.48
N ASN A 172 -0.37 41.80 23.70
CA ASN A 172 -1.75 42.13 24.07
C ASN A 172 -2.78 41.10 23.54
N THR A 173 -2.39 39.82 23.54
CA THR A 173 -3.17 38.71 22.97
C THR A 173 -3.12 37.56 23.95
N HIS A 174 -4.27 37.00 24.31
CA HIS A 174 -4.32 35.86 25.22
C HIS A 174 -3.80 34.60 24.52
N ILE A 175 -2.67 34.08 25.01
CA ILE A 175 -2.09 32.81 24.56
C ILE A 175 -2.26 31.79 25.69
N PRO A 176 -3.03 30.71 25.48
CA PRO A 176 -3.25 29.71 26.51
C PRO A 176 -1.94 29.05 26.96
N TYR A 177 -1.89 28.65 28.23
CA TYR A 177 -0.76 27.88 28.76
C TYR A 177 -0.65 26.51 28.06
N GLY A 178 0.58 26.09 27.78
CA GLY A 178 0.86 24.85 27.03
C GLY A 178 0.49 24.94 25.55
N GLN A 179 0.44 26.15 24.99
CA GLN A 179 0.20 26.37 23.57
C GLN A 179 1.16 27.39 22.98
N TYR A 180 1.53 27.15 21.73
CA TYR A 180 2.11 28.17 20.86
C TYR A 180 1.02 28.75 19.97
N LEU A 181 0.95 30.08 19.92
CA LEU A 181 0.08 30.79 19.00
C LEU A 181 0.90 31.32 17.82
N PHE A 182 0.49 30.93 16.61
CA PHE A 182 0.94 31.47 15.34
C PHE A 182 -0.13 32.45 14.87
N TYR A 183 0.11 33.74 15.09
CA TYR A 183 -0.82 34.82 14.77
C TYR A 183 -0.18 35.79 13.79
N ASN A 184 -0.81 36.01 12.64
CA ASN A 184 -0.32 36.98 11.67
C ASN A 184 -1.44 37.56 10.81
N THR A 185 -1.69 38.85 10.95
CA THR A 185 -2.64 39.65 10.16
C THR A 185 -1.94 40.65 9.23
N THR A 186 -0.61 40.72 9.27
CA THR A 186 0.17 41.73 8.54
C THR A 186 0.55 41.20 7.16
N GLN A 187 0.01 41.80 6.11
CA GLN A 187 0.35 41.44 4.72
C GLN A 187 1.86 41.59 4.46
N ASN A 188 2.43 40.66 3.69
CA ASN A 188 3.86 40.61 3.34
C ASN A 188 4.81 40.52 4.55
N SER A 189 4.33 39.93 5.64
CA SER A 189 5.15 39.61 6.80
C SER A 189 5.34 38.11 6.96
N ILE A 190 6.46 37.72 7.58
CA ILE A 190 6.78 36.33 7.88
C ILE A 190 7.34 36.28 9.29
N SER A 191 6.73 35.47 10.15
CA SER A 191 7.36 35.02 11.40
C SER A 191 7.69 33.53 11.29
N LYS A 192 8.80 33.10 11.90
CA LYS A 192 9.23 31.70 11.87
C LYS A 192 9.92 31.30 13.15
N ILE A 193 9.83 30.02 13.48
CA ILE A 193 10.64 29.36 14.51
C ILE A 193 11.36 28.15 13.91
N SER A 194 12.57 27.86 14.37
CA SER A 194 13.34 26.70 13.93
C SER A 194 13.94 25.94 15.10
N LYS A 195 14.04 24.62 14.94
CA LYS A 195 14.65 23.71 15.89
C LYS A 195 15.64 22.80 15.18
N ASP A 196 16.90 22.86 15.58
CA ASP A 196 17.89 21.86 15.14
C ASP A 196 17.57 20.51 15.80
N VAL A 197 17.38 19.48 14.97
CA VAL A 197 17.04 18.11 15.37
C VAL A 197 17.73 17.14 14.44
N LYS A 198 18.45 16.15 14.99
CA LYS A 198 19.19 15.16 14.19
C LYS A 198 18.26 14.06 13.67
N ILE A 199 17.54 14.33 12.58
CA ILE A 199 16.57 13.41 11.97
C ILE A 199 17.30 12.26 11.26
N GLY A 200 18.33 12.60 10.47
CA GLY A 200 19.12 11.67 9.68
C GLY A 200 18.41 11.24 8.40
N ALA A 201 18.94 10.18 7.80
CA ALA A 201 18.38 9.57 6.61
C ALA A 201 17.38 8.46 6.97
N GLY A 202 16.41 8.22 6.09
CA GLY A 202 15.40 7.19 6.26
C GLY A 202 14.04 7.74 6.73
N PRO A 203 13.11 6.84 7.09
CA PRO A 203 11.74 7.22 7.40
C PRO A 203 11.63 7.96 8.73
N PHE A 204 10.82 9.01 8.73
CA PHE A 204 10.54 9.84 9.90
C PHE A 204 9.05 10.17 9.98
N ASN A 205 8.59 10.54 11.16
CA ASN A 205 7.27 11.10 11.39
C ASN A 205 7.41 12.42 12.16
N VAL A 206 6.75 13.46 11.68
CA VAL A 206 6.58 14.71 12.43
C VAL A 206 5.12 14.84 12.83
N GLU A 207 4.87 14.96 14.13
CA GLU A 207 3.53 15.04 14.69
C GLU A 207 3.32 16.35 15.41
N PHE A 208 2.13 16.93 15.27
CA PHE A 208 1.73 18.05 16.09
C PHE A 208 0.23 18.08 16.32
N ASP A 209 -0.17 18.55 17.50
CA ASP A 209 -1.56 18.79 17.85
C ASP A 209 -1.89 20.25 17.56
N ALA A 210 -2.83 20.52 16.65
CA ALA A 210 -3.19 21.88 16.29
C ALA A 210 -4.69 22.14 16.24
N LYS A 211 -5.06 23.34 16.71
CA LYS A 211 -6.35 23.97 16.43
C LYS A 211 -6.15 25.11 15.44
N ILE A 212 -6.65 24.92 14.22
CA ILE A 212 -6.53 25.88 13.13
C ILE A 212 -7.85 26.64 13.00
N THR A 213 -7.89 27.87 13.51
CA THR A 213 -9.12 28.68 13.48
C THR A 213 -9.27 29.48 12.21
N ASP A 214 -8.16 30.01 11.69
CA ASP A 214 -8.12 30.75 10.43
C ASP A 214 -6.77 30.56 9.71
N LEU A 215 -6.80 30.65 8.38
CA LEU A 215 -5.64 30.60 7.52
C LEU A 215 -5.80 31.59 6.36
N GLN A 216 -4.73 32.32 6.08
CA GLN A 216 -4.70 33.26 4.96
C GLN A 216 -4.89 32.57 3.61
N THR A 217 -5.51 33.28 2.67
CA THR A 217 -5.63 32.86 1.26
C THR A 217 -4.58 33.59 0.43
N PRO A 218 -3.56 32.93 -0.11
CA PRO A 218 -2.55 33.56 -0.95
C PRO A 218 -3.05 33.81 -2.38
N ALA A 219 -2.68 34.94 -2.96
CA ALA A 219 -2.92 35.29 -4.36
C ALA A 219 -1.98 34.57 -5.33
N THR A 220 -0.72 34.37 -4.94
CA THR A 220 0.30 33.69 -5.76
C THR A 220 1.22 32.83 -4.89
N ASN A 221 2.05 32.00 -5.53
CA ASN A 221 3.03 31.13 -4.86
C ASN A 221 2.43 30.26 -3.75
N VAL A 222 1.17 29.84 -3.93
CA VAL A 222 0.32 29.21 -2.89
C VAL A 222 1.04 28.08 -2.14
N GLY A 223 1.90 27.33 -2.83
CA GLY A 223 2.67 26.23 -2.23
C GLY A 223 3.62 26.61 -1.10
N TRP A 224 4.09 27.85 -1.07
CA TRP A 224 5.07 28.35 -0.09
C TRP A 224 4.47 29.17 1.05
N ARG A 225 3.17 29.49 1.00
CA ARG A 225 2.54 30.54 1.83
C ARG A 225 1.61 29.96 2.89
N GLY A 226 1.35 30.75 3.94
CA GLY A 226 0.44 30.42 5.02
C GLY A 226 1.16 29.80 6.23
N PHE A 227 0.47 28.88 6.90
CA PHE A 227 1.07 28.08 7.96
C PHE A 227 1.84 26.92 7.34
N ALA A 228 3.17 26.91 7.46
CA ALA A 228 4.01 25.93 6.77
C ALA A 228 5.09 25.31 7.64
N LEU A 229 5.57 24.16 7.21
CA LEU A 229 6.60 23.36 7.86
C LEU A 229 7.65 22.94 6.84
N ASP A 230 8.91 23.27 7.12
CA ASP A 230 10.06 22.62 6.51
C ASP A 230 10.64 21.56 7.44
N ILE A 231 10.98 20.42 6.85
CA ILE A 231 11.74 19.35 7.49
C ILE A 231 13.02 19.19 6.66
N ILE A 232 14.16 19.46 7.28
CA ILE A 232 15.48 19.20 6.69
C ILE A 232 16.01 17.92 7.30
N ALA A 233 16.26 16.91 6.48
CA ALA A 233 16.76 15.62 6.90
C ALA A 233 17.71 15.05 5.85
N ASN A 234 18.95 14.73 6.23
CA ASN A 234 19.97 14.17 5.35
C ASN A 234 20.21 14.98 4.05
N ASN A 235 20.39 16.30 4.17
CA ASN A 235 20.54 17.22 3.03
C ASN A 235 19.35 17.25 2.06
N LYS A 236 18.16 16.81 2.49
CA LYS A 236 16.91 16.93 1.75
C LYS A 236 15.95 17.86 2.48
N ARG A 237 15.21 18.66 1.71
CA ARG A 237 14.13 19.51 2.21
C ARG A 237 12.79 18.92 1.80
N TYR A 238 11.90 18.82 2.77
CA TYR A 238 10.50 18.49 2.60
C TYR A 238 9.68 19.70 3.08
N HIS A 239 8.81 20.24 2.21
CA HIS A 239 7.99 21.41 2.54
C HIS A 239 6.50 21.09 2.45
N ILE A 240 5.77 21.56 3.45
CA ILE A 240 4.32 21.41 3.57
C ILE A 240 3.73 22.75 3.98
N SER A 241 2.72 23.25 3.26
CA SER A 241 1.98 24.44 3.67
C SER A 241 0.47 24.17 3.72
N ILE A 242 -0.20 24.80 4.68
CA ILE A 242 -1.65 24.77 4.87
C ILE A 242 -2.15 26.20 4.80
N ASN A 243 -3.08 26.47 3.89
CA ASN A 243 -3.63 27.80 3.68
C ASN A 243 -5.06 27.76 3.12
N SER A 244 -5.60 28.94 2.82
CA SER A 244 -6.89 29.13 2.15
C SER A 244 -8.06 28.46 2.87
N LYS A 245 -8.19 28.69 4.19
CA LYS A 245 -9.34 28.20 4.97
C LYS A 245 -10.58 29.00 4.58
N ASP A 246 -11.62 28.34 4.08
CA ASP A 246 -12.90 28.97 3.80
C ASP A 246 -13.91 28.80 4.94
N SER A 247 -15.10 29.37 4.75
CA SER A 247 -16.21 29.29 5.72
C SER A 247 -16.74 27.88 5.94
N ASP A 248 -16.46 26.93 5.05
CA ASP A 248 -16.83 25.52 5.18
C ASP A 248 -15.72 24.67 5.81
N ASN A 249 -14.68 25.31 6.34
CA ASN A 249 -13.46 24.68 6.85
C ASN A 249 -12.67 23.90 5.79
N LYS A 250 -12.91 24.16 4.49
CA LYS A 250 -12.06 23.62 3.44
C LYS A 250 -10.72 24.34 3.49
N VAL A 251 -9.63 23.59 3.38
CA VAL A 251 -8.25 24.10 3.35
C VAL A 251 -7.50 23.52 2.17
N LYS A 252 -6.45 24.23 1.75
CA LYS A 252 -5.45 23.74 0.80
C LYS A 252 -4.21 23.28 1.56
N ILE A 253 -3.79 22.06 1.29
CA ILE A 253 -2.51 21.49 1.74
C ILE A 253 -1.61 21.37 0.52
N ASN A 254 -0.49 22.08 0.51
CA ASN A 254 0.45 22.08 -0.60
C ASN A 254 1.70 21.34 -0.20
N LEU A 255 2.07 20.35 -1.01
CA LEU A 255 3.13 19.43 -0.70
C LEU A 255 4.18 19.48 -1.80
N LEU A 256 5.42 19.71 -1.38
CA LEU A 256 6.56 19.87 -2.26
C LEU A 256 6.77 18.60 -3.07
N SER A 257 7.09 18.77 -4.35
CA SER A 257 7.48 17.71 -5.27
C SER A 257 8.88 18.00 -5.82
N LYS A 258 9.60 16.95 -6.21
CA LYS A 258 10.89 17.05 -6.93
C LYS A 258 10.78 17.75 -8.30
N ASN A 259 9.57 17.96 -8.81
CA ASN A 259 9.32 18.65 -10.07
C ASN A 259 9.78 20.12 -10.02
N SER A 260 10.06 20.71 -11.19
CA SER A 260 10.46 22.12 -11.32
C SER A 260 9.32 22.98 -11.90
N GLY A 261 9.44 24.31 -11.76
CA GLY A 261 8.47 25.24 -12.35
C GLY A 261 7.11 25.27 -11.65
N THR A 262 6.01 25.23 -12.41
CA THR A 262 4.64 25.34 -11.89
C THR A 262 4.17 24.08 -11.14
N ASP A 263 4.83 22.94 -11.35
CA ASP A 263 4.49 21.65 -10.74
C ASP A 263 5.29 21.34 -9.48
N LEU A 264 6.03 22.34 -8.97
CA LEU A 264 6.84 22.24 -7.74
C LEU A 264 6.02 21.86 -6.50
N PHE A 265 4.71 22.14 -6.52
CA PHE A 265 3.78 21.74 -5.48
C PHE A 265 2.61 20.99 -6.06
N LYS A 266 2.19 19.94 -5.36
CA LYS A 266 0.88 19.35 -5.56
C LYS A 266 -0.03 19.77 -4.39
N THR A 267 -1.19 20.31 -4.74
CA THR A 267 -2.17 20.80 -3.78
C THR A 267 -3.28 19.78 -3.57
N ILE A 268 -3.61 19.51 -2.32
CA ILE A 268 -4.79 18.77 -1.91
C ILE A 268 -5.78 19.74 -1.28
N ASN A 269 -7.04 19.61 -1.66
CA ASN A 269 -8.14 20.25 -0.94
C ASN A 269 -8.70 19.23 0.05
N THR A 270 -8.79 19.60 1.33
CA THR A 270 -9.42 18.78 2.37
C THR A 270 -10.27 19.65 3.28
N TYR A 271 -10.99 19.04 4.21
CA TYR A 271 -11.82 19.74 5.19
C TYR A 271 -11.25 19.54 6.59
N LEU A 272 -11.09 20.63 7.33
CA LEU A 272 -10.92 20.55 8.77
C LEU A 272 -12.27 20.19 9.39
N PRO A 273 -12.29 19.39 10.48
CA PRO A 273 -13.50 19.15 11.24
C PRO A 273 -14.20 20.46 11.62
N LYS A 274 -15.53 20.42 11.68
CA LYS A 274 -16.37 21.59 12.02
C LYS A 274 -16.53 21.78 13.53
N ASP A 275 -15.77 21.05 14.32
CA ASP A 275 -15.64 21.27 15.76
C ASP A 275 -14.59 22.37 16.03
N ASN A 276 -14.50 22.80 17.28
CA ASN A 276 -13.53 23.80 17.72
C ASN A 276 -12.40 23.13 18.53
N ASP A 277 -12.15 21.85 18.24
CA ASP A 277 -11.24 21.00 19.00
C ASP A 277 -9.82 21.05 18.43
N ILE A 278 -8.90 20.41 19.16
CA ILE A 278 -7.51 20.22 18.74
C ILE A 278 -7.40 18.87 18.02
N HIS A 279 -6.84 18.89 16.81
CA HIS A 279 -6.63 17.69 15.99
C HIS A 279 -5.16 17.32 15.86
N ARG A 280 -4.89 16.02 15.72
CA ARG A 280 -3.53 15.51 15.49
C ARG A 280 -3.21 15.55 14.01
N TRP A 281 -2.09 16.17 13.68
CA TRP A 281 -1.45 16.10 12.38
C TRP A 281 -0.24 15.19 12.44
N SER A 282 -0.10 14.28 11.48
CA SER A 282 1.12 13.46 11.30
C SER A 282 1.63 13.59 9.88
N ILE A 283 2.93 13.81 9.74
CA ILE A 283 3.65 13.91 8.47
C ILE A 283 4.62 12.74 8.42
N VAL A 284 4.26 11.71 7.67
CA VAL A 284 4.95 10.43 7.63
C VAL A 284 5.75 10.32 6.34
N ASN A 285 7.07 10.25 6.46
CA ASN A 285 7.98 9.89 5.38
C ASN A 285 8.32 8.40 5.48
N ASP A 286 8.11 7.65 4.39
CA ASP A 286 8.34 6.19 4.30
C ASP A 286 9.80 5.78 4.03
N GLY A 287 10.73 6.74 4.01
CA GLY A 287 12.15 6.50 3.76
C GLY A 287 12.56 6.71 2.31
N ASN A 288 11.97 7.72 1.66
CA ASN A 288 12.35 8.35 0.39
C ASN A 288 11.43 8.09 -0.83
N LYS A 289 10.25 7.47 -0.65
CA LYS A 289 9.32 7.30 -1.77
C LYS A 289 8.08 8.16 -1.62
N THR A 290 7.59 8.36 -0.40
CA THR A 290 6.32 9.01 -0.13
C THR A 290 6.34 9.86 1.14
N ILE A 291 5.76 11.06 1.09
CA ILE A 291 5.25 11.75 2.28
C ILE A 291 3.73 11.64 2.32
N SER A 292 3.20 11.26 3.48
CA SER A 292 1.77 11.24 3.77
C SER A 292 1.43 12.22 4.89
N VAL A 293 0.33 12.94 4.74
CA VAL A 293 -0.26 13.79 5.76
C VAL A 293 -1.50 13.09 6.30
N LEU A 294 -1.56 12.92 7.62
CA LEU A 294 -2.68 12.33 8.33
C LEU A 294 -3.30 13.40 9.24
N LEU A 295 -4.62 13.37 9.34
CA LEU A 295 -5.40 14.11 10.32
C LEU A 295 -6.12 13.08 11.19
N ASP A 296 -5.89 13.12 12.49
CA ASP A 296 -6.48 12.18 13.46
C ASP A 296 -6.27 10.70 13.08
N GLY A 297 -5.05 10.39 12.60
CA GLY A 297 -4.68 9.04 12.15
C GLY A 297 -5.23 8.65 10.78
N LYS A 298 -6.11 9.45 10.17
CA LYS A 298 -6.63 9.23 8.82
C LYS A 298 -5.75 9.93 7.78
N THR A 299 -5.25 9.20 6.79
CA THR A 299 -4.53 9.80 5.66
C THR A 299 -5.44 10.75 4.89
N ILE A 300 -5.05 12.01 4.82
CA ILE A 300 -5.72 13.08 4.07
C ILE A 300 -4.94 13.48 2.81
N GLY A 301 -3.71 13.00 2.65
CA GLY A 301 -2.94 13.17 1.42
C GLY A 301 -1.63 12.38 1.40
N SER A 302 -1.17 11.95 0.21
CA SER A 302 0.11 11.24 0.02
C SER A 302 0.77 11.61 -1.32
N PHE A 303 2.10 11.66 -1.34
CA PHE A 303 2.89 12.23 -2.44
C PHE A 303 4.17 11.49 -2.65
N ALA A 304 4.41 11.07 -3.90
CA ALA A 304 5.67 10.47 -4.29
C ALA A 304 6.76 11.54 -4.52
N ASN A 305 8.01 11.19 -4.26
CA ASN A 305 9.20 12.02 -4.51
C ASN A 305 9.14 13.45 -3.90
N PRO A 306 8.97 13.59 -2.57
CA PRO A 306 8.67 14.89 -1.94
C PRO A 306 9.89 15.77 -1.63
N GLU A 307 11.07 15.45 -2.17
CA GLU A 307 12.34 16.03 -1.75
C GLU A 307 12.96 17.02 -2.74
N LEU A 308 13.55 18.09 -2.22
CA LEU A 308 14.53 18.93 -2.89
C LEU A 308 15.91 18.78 -2.25
N ASP A 309 16.96 18.91 -3.04
CA ASP A 309 18.32 18.98 -2.52
C ASP A 309 18.51 20.25 -1.67
N ALA A 310 18.99 20.04 -0.46
CA ALA A 310 19.26 21.06 0.55
C ALA A 310 20.70 20.92 1.06
N ALA A 311 21.63 20.78 0.12
CA ALA A 311 23.04 20.54 0.40
C ALA A 311 23.62 21.62 1.34
N GLY A 312 24.26 21.18 2.42
CA GLY A 312 24.90 22.06 3.39
C GLY A 312 23.99 22.59 4.50
N LEU A 313 22.70 22.24 4.51
CA LEU A 313 21.81 22.50 5.65
C LEU A 313 21.85 21.34 6.64
N THR A 314 21.99 21.65 7.93
CA THR A 314 21.90 20.65 9.00
C THR A 314 20.44 20.28 9.27
N ASP A 315 20.22 19.03 9.70
CA ASP A 315 18.89 18.54 10.05
C ASP A 315 18.18 19.44 11.07
N ARG A 316 16.95 19.83 10.74
CA ARG A 316 16.14 20.77 11.51
C ARG A 316 14.69 20.73 11.07
N VAL A 317 13.82 21.28 11.92
CA VAL A 317 12.44 21.60 11.57
C VAL A 317 12.24 23.11 11.65
N ILE A 318 11.47 23.67 10.72
CA ILE A 318 11.15 25.10 10.68
C ILE A 318 9.65 25.28 10.48
N PHE A 319 8.99 25.98 11.39
CA PHE A 319 7.64 26.46 11.18
C PHE A 319 7.65 27.88 10.62
N TYR A 320 6.77 28.14 9.66
CA TYR A 320 6.52 29.44 9.07
C TYR A 320 5.09 29.87 9.33
N ASN A 321 4.94 31.14 9.68
CA ASN A 321 3.69 31.87 9.72
C ASN A 321 3.79 33.01 8.70
N ASP A 322 3.65 32.64 7.43
CA ASP A 322 3.88 33.48 6.27
C ASP A 322 2.55 34.12 5.83
N MET A 323 2.55 35.45 5.67
CA MET A 323 1.46 36.30 5.13
C MET A 323 1.88 37.03 3.84
N THR A 324 2.91 36.52 3.15
CA THR A 324 3.30 37.01 1.83
C THR A 324 2.25 36.61 0.80
N ASP A 325 2.02 37.50 -0.16
CA ASP A 325 1.03 37.33 -1.23
C ASP A 325 -0.41 37.18 -0.73
N THR A 326 -0.75 37.57 0.51
CA THR A 326 -2.12 37.41 1.02
C THR A 326 -3.14 38.20 0.20
N LEU A 327 -4.20 37.50 -0.21
CA LEU A 327 -5.41 38.06 -0.82
C LEU A 327 -6.48 38.38 0.23
N SER A 328 -6.71 37.45 1.17
CA SER A 328 -7.73 37.58 2.21
C SER A 328 -7.43 36.72 3.42
N SER A 329 -8.15 36.98 4.51
CA SER A 329 -8.01 36.31 5.82
C SER A 329 -6.62 36.50 6.45
N TYR A 330 -6.35 35.75 7.51
CA TYR A 330 -5.15 35.81 8.33
C TYR A 330 -4.82 34.45 8.93
N ASN A 331 -3.61 34.27 9.45
CA ASN A 331 -3.24 33.03 10.12
C ASN A 331 -3.53 33.13 11.63
N ASN A 332 -4.29 32.17 12.15
CA ASN A 332 -4.53 32.00 13.58
C ASN A 332 -4.56 30.52 13.97
N VAL A 333 -3.39 30.01 14.35
CA VAL A 333 -3.15 28.58 14.62
C VAL A 333 -2.57 28.38 16.02
N TYR A 334 -3.19 27.51 16.80
CA TYR A 334 -2.71 27.08 18.10
C TYR A 334 -2.07 25.69 17.98
N ILE A 335 -0.90 25.49 18.57
CA ILE A 335 -0.24 24.18 18.68
C ILE A 335 -0.06 23.82 20.15
N ASP A 336 -0.50 22.63 20.56
CA ASP A 336 -0.42 22.14 21.94
C ASP A 336 0.74 21.17 22.16
N ASN A 337 1.13 20.39 21.14
CA ASN A 337 2.26 19.46 21.22
C ASN A 337 2.96 19.36 19.87
N PHE A 338 4.27 19.09 19.90
CA PHE A 338 5.08 18.86 18.71
C PHE A 338 6.14 17.78 18.96
N ALA A 339 6.22 16.78 18.08
CA ALA A 339 7.20 15.71 18.17
C ALA A 339 7.82 15.36 16.81
N VAL A 340 9.08 14.94 16.83
CA VAL A 340 9.78 14.35 15.69
C VAL A 340 10.24 12.95 16.08
N VAL A 341 9.95 11.95 15.25
CA VAL A 341 10.16 10.53 15.55
C VAL A 341 10.79 9.83 14.35
N ASN A 342 11.74 8.93 14.58
CA ASN A 342 12.20 7.99 13.54
C ASN A 342 11.40 6.69 13.62
N SER A 343 10.90 6.18 12.50
CA SER A 343 10.23 4.87 12.46
C SER A 343 11.22 3.78 12.06
N LEU A 344 11.34 2.72 12.86
CA LEU A 344 12.06 1.51 12.46
C LEU A 344 11.11 0.57 11.71
N ALA A 345 11.57 0.03 10.59
CA ALA A 345 10.84 -1.00 9.86
C ALA A 345 11.70 -2.22 9.48
N ILE A 346 11.10 -3.39 9.32
CA ILE A 346 11.70 -4.61 8.79
C ILE A 346 11.82 -4.45 7.27
N LYS A 347 13.06 -4.37 6.77
CA LYS A 347 13.32 -4.25 5.33
C LYS A 347 13.16 -5.59 4.62
N ASN A 348 13.74 -6.64 5.20
CA ASN A 348 13.70 -8.00 4.67
C ASN A 348 13.99 -9.01 5.79
N SER A 349 13.58 -10.26 5.57
CA SER A 349 13.99 -11.40 6.39
C SER A 349 14.34 -12.60 5.52
N THR A 350 15.48 -13.23 5.76
CA THR A 350 15.84 -14.52 5.15
C THR A 350 15.62 -15.60 6.19
N VAL A 351 14.95 -16.69 5.80
CA VAL A 351 14.57 -17.77 6.72
C VAL A 351 15.06 -19.08 6.14
N ILE A 352 15.83 -19.83 6.92
CA ILE A 352 16.45 -21.09 6.51
C ILE A 352 16.10 -22.14 7.56
N PRO A 353 15.20 -23.10 7.26
CA PRO A 353 14.99 -24.28 8.09
C PRO A 353 16.28 -25.11 8.18
N ASP A 354 16.68 -25.45 9.40
CA ASP A 354 17.77 -26.38 9.71
C ASP A 354 17.15 -27.66 10.28
N GLU A 355 16.73 -28.52 9.36
CA GLU A 355 16.07 -29.81 9.66
C GLU A 355 16.92 -30.71 10.55
N LYS A 356 18.25 -30.68 10.37
CA LYS A 356 19.19 -31.51 11.12
C LYS A 356 19.20 -31.12 12.59
N ASN A 357 19.23 -29.83 12.88
CA ASN A 357 19.27 -29.32 14.25
C ASN A 357 17.88 -29.02 14.80
N GLN A 358 16.81 -29.36 14.06
CA GLN A 358 15.43 -29.05 14.43
C GLN A 358 15.26 -27.56 14.78
N ALA A 359 15.87 -26.72 13.96
CA ALA A 359 15.91 -25.28 14.15
C ALA A 359 15.48 -24.51 12.89
N ILE A 360 15.17 -23.22 13.03
CA ILE A 360 15.00 -22.30 11.90
C ILE A 360 15.88 -21.09 12.17
N ASN A 361 16.81 -20.85 11.24
CA ASN A 361 17.69 -19.69 11.27
C ASN A 361 17.04 -18.53 10.51
N ILE A 362 16.98 -17.38 11.16
CA ILE A 362 16.30 -16.19 10.67
C ILE A 362 17.30 -15.05 10.66
N SER A 363 17.53 -14.46 9.49
CA SER A 363 18.29 -13.21 9.33
C SER A 363 17.32 -12.09 9.01
N THR A 364 17.14 -11.16 9.95
CA THR A 364 16.24 -10.00 9.79
C THR A 364 17.06 -8.74 9.57
N THR A 365 16.82 -8.03 8.46
CA THR A 365 17.47 -6.76 8.14
C THR A 365 16.50 -5.61 8.35
N MET A 366 16.93 -4.60 9.10
CA MET A 366 16.16 -3.40 9.38
C MET A 366 16.40 -2.31 8.33
N ALA A 367 15.36 -1.52 8.04
CA ALA A 367 15.43 -0.30 7.24
C ALA A 367 16.02 0.85 8.06
N ILE A 368 17.30 0.73 8.43
CA ILE A 368 18.04 1.76 9.19
C ILE A 368 19.38 2.07 8.52
N GLU A 369 19.79 3.33 8.55
CA GLU A 369 21.07 3.77 7.95
C GLU A 369 22.22 3.83 8.96
N ALA A 370 21.95 4.04 10.25
CA ALA A 370 22.98 4.09 11.30
C ALA A 370 22.67 3.17 12.49
N GLU A 371 23.58 2.23 12.79
CA GLU A 371 23.42 1.20 13.83
C GLU A 371 23.48 1.75 15.27
N ASN A 372 24.03 2.95 15.46
CA ASN A 372 24.07 3.61 16.77
C ASN A 372 22.68 4.03 17.29
N LEU A 373 21.66 4.03 16.43
CA LEU A 373 20.28 4.38 16.80
C LEU A 373 19.53 3.25 17.52
N ILE A 374 19.97 1.99 17.36
CA ILE A 374 19.31 0.79 17.89
C ILE A 374 19.91 0.28 19.21
N SER A 375 21.19 0.54 19.47
CA SER A 375 21.91 0.00 20.64
C SER A 375 21.52 0.63 21.99
N ILE A 376 20.75 1.72 21.99
CA ILE A 376 20.43 2.50 23.19
C ILE A 376 19.09 2.11 23.83
N LYS A 377 18.19 1.42 23.10
CA LYS A 377 16.75 1.33 23.47
C LYS A 377 16.15 -0.08 23.62
N GLN A 378 16.97 -1.13 23.66
CA GLN A 378 16.52 -2.51 23.94
C GLN A 378 15.36 -3.03 23.04
N TYR A 379 15.31 -2.62 21.76
CA TYR A 379 14.40 -3.25 20.79
C TYR A 379 14.72 -4.74 20.67
N SER A 380 13.72 -5.56 20.34
CA SER A 380 13.95 -6.96 19.97
C SER A 380 13.09 -7.37 18.79
N ILE A 381 13.56 -8.37 18.05
CA ILE A 381 12.73 -9.14 17.13
C ILE A 381 12.20 -10.34 17.91
N LYS A 382 10.88 -10.40 18.09
CA LYS A 382 10.19 -11.61 18.55
C LYS A 382 9.74 -12.42 17.36
N SER A 383 10.24 -13.63 17.26
CA SER A 383 9.90 -14.57 16.19
C SER A 383 9.00 -15.65 16.78
N TYR A 384 7.86 -15.91 16.16
CA TYR A 384 6.90 -16.91 16.59
C TYR A 384 6.64 -17.87 15.45
N LEU A 385 6.67 -19.16 15.72
CA LEU A 385 6.35 -20.19 14.76
C LEU A 385 5.04 -20.85 15.13
N TYR A 386 4.09 -20.82 14.20
CA TYR A 386 2.77 -21.39 14.38
C TYR A 386 2.59 -22.65 13.55
N LYS A 387 1.93 -23.65 14.13
CA LYS A 387 1.35 -24.80 13.43
C LYS A 387 -0.10 -24.93 13.87
N ASN A 388 -1.03 -24.97 12.92
CA ASN A 388 -2.47 -25.04 13.18
C ASN A 388 -2.91 -23.97 14.21
N ASP A 389 -2.47 -22.73 13.99
CA ASP A 389 -2.67 -21.55 14.86
C ASP A 389 -2.19 -21.65 16.30
N LYS A 390 -1.37 -22.67 16.63
CA LYS A 390 -0.68 -22.78 17.92
C LYS A 390 0.80 -22.44 17.78
N ILE A 391 1.34 -21.67 18.72
CA ILE A 391 2.79 -21.39 18.81
C ILE A 391 3.50 -22.69 19.19
N ILE A 392 4.46 -23.10 18.39
CA ILE A 392 5.28 -24.31 18.60
C ILE A 392 6.75 -24.00 18.87
N ALA A 393 7.22 -22.81 18.49
CA ALA A 393 8.53 -22.29 18.85
C ALA A 393 8.48 -20.77 18.89
N GLU A 394 9.25 -20.15 19.79
CA GLU A 394 9.42 -18.71 19.84
C GLU A 394 10.85 -18.34 20.24
N THR A 395 11.30 -17.17 19.80
CA THR A 395 12.57 -16.59 20.24
C THR A 395 12.46 -15.07 20.28
N SER A 396 13.28 -14.42 21.09
CA SER A 396 13.37 -12.97 21.19
C SER A 396 14.82 -12.57 21.12
N THR A 397 15.21 -11.83 20.09
CA THR A 397 16.60 -11.41 19.89
C THR A 397 16.73 -9.89 19.96
N PRO A 398 17.55 -9.35 20.87
CA PRO A 398 17.80 -7.91 20.95
C PRO A 398 18.38 -7.35 19.65
N LEU A 399 17.86 -6.21 19.21
CA LEU A 399 18.30 -5.49 18.01
C LEU A 399 19.53 -4.63 18.35
N ASN A 400 20.72 -5.15 18.08
CA ASN A 400 22.00 -4.47 18.36
C ASN A 400 22.79 -4.08 17.09
N LYS A 401 22.35 -4.53 15.92
CA LYS A 401 22.94 -4.31 14.59
C LYS A 401 21.83 -4.19 13.54
N LYS A 402 22.16 -3.66 12.36
CA LYS A 402 21.20 -3.51 11.24
C LYS A 402 20.64 -4.84 10.76
N THR A 403 21.45 -5.89 10.81
CA THR A 403 21.03 -7.26 10.52
C THR A 403 21.18 -8.10 11.79
N ILE A 404 20.11 -8.77 12.17
CA ILE A 404 20.06 -9.64 13.34
C ILE A 404 19.82 -11.07 12.92
N LEU A 405 20.61 -11.97 13.51
CA LEU A 405 20.43 -13.40 13.39
C LEU A 405 19.68 -13.89 14.62
N SER A 406 18.60 -14.63 14.40
CA SER A 406 17.85 -15.32 15.46
C SER A 406 17.60 -16.76 15.04
N THR A 407 17.50 -17.65 16.01
CA THR A 407 17.23 -19.07 15.76
C THR A 407 16.07 -19.53 16.62
N LEU A 408 15.07 -20.13 15.99
CA LEU A 408 14.03 -20.90 16.67
C LEU A 408 14.54 -22.34 16.80
N ASN A 409 14.49 -22.93 17.98
CA ASN A 409 15.00 -24.28 18.25
C ASN A 409 13.88 -25.22 18.73
N ASN A 410 14.19 -26.50 18.88
CA ASN A 410 13.31 -27.54 19.45
C ASN A 410 12.03 -27.76 18.63
N ILE A 411 12.13 -27.65 17.31
CA ILE A 411 10.97 -27.80 16.44
C ILE A 411 10.76 -29.29 16.16
N THR A 412 9.70 -29.83 16.77
CA THR A 412 9.39 -31.27 16.82
C THR A 412 8.21 -31.65 15.94
N GLN A 413 7.75 -30.75 15.08
CA GLN A 413 6.62 -31.00 14.17
C GLN A 413 7.06 -30.80 12.72
N SER A 414 6.55 -31.62 11.80
CA SER A 414 6.81 -31.49 10.37
C SER A 414 5.73 -30.69 9.62
N GLY A 415 6.04 -30.34 8.38
CA GLY A 415 5.16 -29.71 7.41
C GLY A 415 5.16 -28.19 7.47
N GLU A 416 4.17 -27.57 6.84
CA GLU A 416 4.07 -26.11 6.74
C GLU A 416 3.78 -25.44 8.08
N MET A 417 4.41 -24.31 8.31
CA MET A 417 4.31 -23.51 9.53
C MET A 417 4.31 -22.03 9.16
N LYS A 418 3.65 -21.22 9.97
CA LYS A 418 3.59 -19.76 9.82
C LYS A 418 4.58 -19.12 10.77
N LEU A 419 5.64 -18.52 10.25
CA LEU A 419 6.57 -17.69 10.99
C LEU A 419 6.04 -16.25 11.04
N VAL A 420 5.89 -15.71 12.24
CA VAL A 420 5.52 -14.31 12.47
C VAL A 420 6.70 -13.61 13.12
N LEU A 421 7.22 -12.57 12.49
CA LEU A 421 8.27 -11.71 13.02
C LEU A 421 7.64 -10.41 13.50
N LYS A 422 7.83 -10.10 14.78
CA LYS A 422 7.39 -8.86 15.40
C LYS A 422 8.59 -8.04 15.81
N LEU A 423 8.74 -6.85 15.25
CA LEU A 423 9.62 -5.84 15.83
C LEU A 423 8.93 -5.30 17.08
N VAL A 424 9.57 -5.47 18.23
CA VAL A 424 8.98 -5.09 19.51
C VAL A 424 9.92 -4.26 20.37
N THR A 425 9.34 -3.63 21.37
CA THR A 425 10.01 -2.86 22.41
C THR A 425 9.20 -3.04 23.68
N GLY A 426 9.78 -3.70 24.68
CA GLY A 426 9.03 -4.25 25.81
C GLY A 426 7.92 -5.23 25.37
N ASN A 427 6.67 -4.86 25.63
CA ASN A 427 5.46 -5.65 25.29
C ASN A 427 4.72 -5.15 24.04
N GLN A 428 5.19 -4.09 23.37
CA GLN A 428 4.49 -3.50 22.25
C GLN A 428 5.07 -3.91 20.89
N VAL A 429 4.19 -4.05 19.89
CA VAL A 429 4.53 -4.40 18.51
C VAL A 429 4.61 -3.12 17.67
N ILE A 430 5.77 -2.86 17.08
CA ILE A 430 6.04 -1.73 16.18
C ILE A 430 5.66 -2.12 14.74
N GLU A 431 6.02 -3.33 14.34
CA GLU A 431 5.73 -3.89 13.02
C GLU A 431 5.62 -5.41 13.11
N GLU A 432 4.82 -6.00 12.23
CA GLU A 432 4.64 -7.43 12.08
C GLU A 432 4.75 -7.84 10.61
N THR A 433 5.48 -8.91 10.34
CA THR A 433 5.52 -9.58 9.04
C THR A 433 5.38 -11.08 9.22
N THR A 434 4.83 -11.76 8.21
CA THR A 434 4.54 -13.19 8.26
C THR A 434 5.16 -13.90 7.05
N LYS A 435 5.68 -15.10 7.26
CA LYS A 435 6.19 -16.00 6.22
C LYS A 435 5.69 -17.42 6.44
N THR A 436 5.36 -18.12 5.36
CA THR A 436 5.16 -19.58 5.39
C THR A 436 6.51 -20.26 5.23
N ILE A 437 6.76 -21.28 6.04
CA ILE A 437 7.96 -22.11 5.96
C ILE A 437 7.56 -23.59 6.01
N SER A 438 8.36 -24.46 5.41
CA SER A 438 8.23 -25.91 5.59
C SER A 438 9.38 -26.47 6.39
N MET A 439 9.09 -27.38 7.31
CA MET A 439 10.10 -28.04 8.13
C MET A 439 9.91 -29.56 8.13
N ASN A 440 11.00 -30.31 7.97
CA ASN A 440 10.98 -31.77 8.07
C ASN A 440 11.89 -32.21 9.23
N ILE A 441 11.31 -32.67 10.34
CA ILE A 441 12.06 -32.94 11.59
C ILE A 441 12.80 -34.27 11.62
N SER A 442 12.52 -35.15 10.65
CA SER A 442 13.18 -36.44 10.51
C SER A 442 13.05 -36.93 9.07
N THR A 443 14.20 -37.22 8.46
CA THR A 443 14.30 -37.84 7.14
C THR A 443 14.78 -39.28 7.30
N ALA A 444 13.98 -40.25 6.86
CA ALA A 444 14.37 -41.66 6.86
C ALA A 444 15.14 -41.99 5.57
N ASN A 445 16.39 -42.40 5.69
CA ASN A 445 17.13 -42.91 4.54
C ASN A 445 16.56 -44.27 4.11
N LEU A 446 16.40 -44.45 2.80
CA LEU A 446 15.85 -45.66 2.21
C LEU A 446 16.97 -46.59 1.72
N GLU A 447 16.83 -47.88 2.01
CA GLU A 447 17.77 -48.93 1.63
C GLU A 447 17.24 -49.76 0.45
N PRO A 448 18.12 -50.26 -0.45
CA PRO A 448 17.71 -51.19 -1.50
C PRO A 448 17.01 -52.45 -0.94
N GLY A 449 15.92 -52.86 -1.58
CA GLY A 449 15.07 -53.98 -1.18
C GLY A 449 13.98 -53.64 -0.17
N GLN A 450 13.95 -52.41 0.37
CA GLN A 450 12.98 -52.01 1.38
C GLN A 450 11.55 -51.88 0.81
N VAL A 451 10.56 -52.15 1.67
CA VAL A 451 9.14 -51.82 1.43
C VAL A 451 8.76 -50.64 2.34
N VAL A 452 8.20 -49.58 1.77
CA VAL A 452 7.87 -48.34 2.49
C VAL A 452 6.37 -48.05 2.33
N ASN A 453 5.69 -47.93 3.46
CA ASN A 453 4.31 -47.45 3.51
C ASN A 453 4.29 -45.94 3.79
N SER A 454 3.49 -45.20 3.02
CA SER A 454 3.33 -43.76 3.21
C SER A 454 2.75 -43.45 4.57
N SER A 455 3.37 -42.48 5.24
CA SER A 455 2.91 -41.92 6.50
C SER A 455 2.81 -40.39 6.35
N PRO A 456 1.69 -39.75 6.73
CA PRO A 456 1.48 -38.32 6.55
C PRO A 456 2.60 -37.45 7.12
N GLY A 457 3.20 -36.60 6.29
CA GLY A 457 4.28 -35.68 6.65
C GLY A 457 5.64 -36.33 6.88
N SER A 458 5.76 -37.66 6.76
CA SER A 458 7.04 -38.36 6.86
C SER A 458 7.87 -38.13 5.59
N VAL A 459 9.15 -37.84 5.77
CA VAL A 459 10.11 -37.62 4.68
C VAL A 459 11.05 -38.79 4.56
N TYR A 460 11.26 -39.25 3.33
CA TYR A 460 12.15 -40.36 3.00
C TYR A 460 13.14 -39.92 1.94
N LEU A 461 14.41 -40.30 2.08
CA LEU A 461 15.46 -39.93 1.14
C LEU A 461 16.14 -41.19 0.61
N TYR A 462 16.19 -41.31 -0.71
CA TYR A 462 16.97 -42.32 -1.39
C TYR A 462 18.15 -41.65 -2.11
N ASN A 463 19.37 -41.94 -1.66
CA ASN A 463 20.61 -41.35 -2.17
C ASN A 463 21.64 -42.40 -2.64
N GLN A 464 21.30 -43.70 -2.60
CA GLN A 464 22.13 -44.78 -3.14
C GLN A 464 21.95 -44.92 -4.65
N MET A 465 22.19 -43.83 -5.38
CA MET A 465 21.89 -43.73 -6.80
C MET A 465 22.62 -44.77 -7.66
N ASP A 466 23.76 -45.26 -7.20
CA ASP A 466 24.52 -46.36 -7.82
C ASP A 466 23.73 -47.68 -7.88
N LYS A 467 22.82 -47.90 -6.92
CA LYS A 467 22.01 -49.13 -6.82
C LYS A 467 20.75 -49.12 -7.67
N MET A 468 20.40 -48.00 -8.31
CA MET A 468 19.32 -47.99 -9.30
C MET A 468 19.72 -48.81 -10.53
N SER A 469 18.82 -49.59 -11.11
CA SER A 469 19.18 -50.45 -12.24
C SER A 469 18.07 -50.58 -13.28
N ALA A 470 18.45 -50.90 -14.51
CA ALA A 470 17.53 -51.30 -15.55
C ALA A 470 17.07 -52.76 -15.33
N THR A 471 15.95 -53.13 -15.95
CA THR A 471 15.45 -54.51 -15.92
C THR A 471 16.54 -55.49 -16.41
N GLY A 472 16.89 -56.45 -15.56
CA GLY A 472 17.94 -57.44 -15.84
C GLY A 472 19.38 -56.96 -15.63
N LYS A 473 19.60 -55.78 -15.04
CA LYS A 473 20.91 -55.23 -14.68
C LYS A 473 21.08 -55.13 -13.17
N ASN A 474 22.34 -55.13 -12.72
CA ASN A 474 22.68 -55.17 -11.30
C ASN A 474 22.74 -53.78 -10.64
N ASP A 475 23.10 -52.74 -11.39
CA ASP A 475 23.33 -51.38 -10.89
C ASP A 475 23.26 -50.34 -12.02
N ALA A 476 23.53 -49.08 -11.70
CA ALA A 476 23.41 -47.95 -12.62
C ALA A 476 24.49 -48.01 -13.71
N VAL A 477 25.70 -48.44 -13.36
CA VAL A 477 26.84 -48.55 -14.30
C VAL A 477 26.56 -49.55 -15.39
N HIS A 478 26.07 -50.74 -15.03
CA HIS A 478 25.64 -51.76 -15.99
C HIS A 478 24.38 -51.38 -16.79
N SER A 479 23.74 -50.26 -16.43
CA SER A 479 22.58 -49.68 -17.09
C SER A 479 22.94 -48.47 -17.99
N GLY A 480 24.23 -48.16 -18.16
CA GLY A 480 24.70 -47.05 -19.00
C GLY A 480 24.74 -45.69 -18.28
N TRP A 481 24.98 -45.68 -16.98
CA TRP A 481 25.14 -44.46 -16.17
C TRP A 481 26.54 -44.42 -15.53
N ASN A 482 27.20 -43.27 -15.54
CA ASN A 482 28.46 -43.04 -14.85
C ASN A 482 28.20 -42.62 -13.41
N LEU A 483 29.10 -43.01 -12.50
CA LEU A 483 29.03 -42.66 -11.08
C LEU A 483 30.02 -41.54 -10.77
N GLY A 484 29.51 -40.40 -10.30
CA GLY A 484 30.31 -39.33 -9.72
C GLY A 484 30.11 -39.26 -8.20
N SER A 485 30.92 -38.43 -7.55
CA SER A 485 30.77 -38.11 -6.13
C SER A 485 30.76 -36.61 -5.93
N TYR A 486 30.10 -36.15 -4.88
CA TYR A 486 30.13 -34.76 -4.46
C TYR A 486 30.38 -34.62 -2.97
N VAL A 487 30.84 -33.44 -2.55
CA VAL A 487 30.86 -32.99 -1.17
C VAL A 487 29.95 -31.79 -1.04
N ASP A 488 28.99 -31.87 -0.13
CA ASP A 488 28.10 -30.76 0.20
C ASP A 488 28.87 -29.66 0.95
N SER A 489 28.77 -28.42 0.48
CA SER A 489 29.65 -27.34 0.95
C SER A 489 29.34 -26.87 2.37
N GLU A 490 28.10 -27.08 2.85
CA GLU A 490 27.67 -26.64 4.17
C GLU A 490 27.83 -27.75 5.22
N SER A 491 27.40 -28.96 4.88
CA SER A 491 27.42 -30.11 5.78
C SER A 491 28.73 -30.89 5.75
N ASN A 492 29.57 -30.66 4.73
CA ASN A 492 30.80 -31.39 4.45
C ASN A 492 30.60 -32.91 4.31
N LYS A 493 29.38 -33.34 3.96
CA LYS A 493 29.04 -34.74 3.73
C LYS A 493 29.26 -35.11 2.28
N SER A 494 29.76 -36.31 2.05
CA SER A 494 29.87 -36.87 0.70
C SER A 494 28.56 -37.53 0.26
N GLY A 495 28.28 -37.45 -1.04
CA GLY A 495 27.20 -38.19 -1.69
C GLY A 495 27.59 -38.64 -3.09
N SER A 496 26.70 -39.37 -3.74
CA SER A 496 26.88 -39.90 -5.09
C SER A 496 25.97 -39.20 -6.07
N ILE A 497 26.43 -39.09 -7.31
CA ILE A 497 25.62 -38.64 -8.44
C ILE A 497 25.67 -39.69 -9.54
N ILE A 498 24.56 -39.91 -10.23
CA ILE A 498 24.55 -40.64 -11.48
C ILE A 498 24.46 -39.67 -12.65
N GLU A 499 25.26 -39.93 -13.68
CA GLU A 499 25.31 -39.14 -14.92
C GLU A 499 25.04 -40.08 -16.10
N ASN A 500 24.20 -39.71 -17.05
CA ASN A 500 23.96 -40.60 -18.18
C ASN A 500 25.16 -40.67 -19.14
N SER A 501 25.42 -41.86 -19.68
CA SER A 501 26.35 -42.04 -20.81
C SER A 501 25.66 -41.73 -22.15
N GLU A 502 26.30 -42.07 -23.28
CA GLU A 502 25.76 -41.85 -24.63
C GLU A 502 24.46 -42.65 -24.89
N ASN A 503 24.31 -43.83 -24.28
CA ASN A 503 23.16 -44.73 -24.48
C ASN A 503 22.60 -45.29 -23.15
N PRO A 504 22.05 -44.44 -22.27
CA PRO A 504 21.57 -44.86 -20.96
C PRO A 504 20.24 -45.62 -21.06
N LEU A 505 20.07 -46.67 -20.25
CA LEU A 505 18.79 -47.37 -20.06
C LEU A 505 17.95 -46.67 -19.00
N THR A 506 16.62 -46.87 -19.05
CA THR A 506 15.71 -46.54 -17.93
C THR A 506 16.12 -47.33 -16.69
N ILE A 507 16.26 -46.62 -15.57
CA ILE A 507 16.64 -47.20 -14.27
C ILE A 507 15.51 -47.02 -13.26
N LYS A 508 15.32 -48.02 -12.39
CA LYS A 508 14.33 -48.00 -11.30
C LYS A 508 14.99 -47.91 -9.93
N MET A 509 14.31 -47.26 -9.00
CA MET A 509 14.69 -47.24 -7.60
C MET A 509 14.39 -48.63 -7.00
N PRO A 510 15.34 -49.30 -6.32
CA PRO A 510 15.14 -50.63 -5.74
C PRO A 510 14.39 -50.57 -4.41
N VAL A 511 13.30 -49.80 -4.33
CA VAL A 511 12.46 -49.68 -3.13
C VAL A 511 11.00 -49.87 -3.56
N THR A 512 10.23 -50.66 -2.82
CA THR A 512 8.81 -50.85 -3.08
C THR A 512 8.01 -49.84 -2.26
N LEU A 513 7.15 -49.05 -2.92
CA LEU A 513 6.36 -47.99 -2.31
C LEU A 513 4.89 -48.39 -2.24
N ASN A 514 4.23 -48.01 -1.14
CA ASN A 514 2.81 -48.20 -0.91
C ASN A 514 2.18 -46.92 -0.33
N GLY A 515 1.11 -46.41 -0.95
CA GLY A 515 0.39 -45.21 -0.51
C GLY A 515 0.75 -43.94 -1.29
N TRP A 516 0.24 -42.79 -0.84
CA TRP A 516 0.40 -41.51 -1.53
C TRP A 516 1.71 -40.83 -1.18
N PHE A 517 2.50 -40.53 -2.19
CA PHE A 517 3.75 -39.78 -2.04
C PHE A 517 3.81 -38.61 -3.01
N ARG A 518 4.40 -37.51 -2.55
CA ARG A 518 4.96 -36.46 -3.37
C ARG A 518 6.43 -36.75 -3.57
N VAL A 519 6.86 -36.74 -4.82
CA VAL A 519 8.22 -37.11 -5.22
C VAL A 519 9.00 -35.87 -5.61
N TYR A 520 10.19 -35.75 -5.04
CA TYR A 520 11.17 -34.73 -5.35
C TYR A 520 12.41 -35.38 -5.95
N VAL A 521 13.08 -34.65 -6.82
CA VAL A 521 14.38 -35.05 -7.37
C VAL A 521 15.39 -33.94 -7.12
N GLY A 522 16.55 -34.31 -6.58
CA GLY A 522 17.72 -33.45 -6.51
C GLY A 522 18.57 -33.64 -7.77
N TYR A 523 18.48 -32.73 -8.72
CA TYR A 523 19.29 -32.76 -9.95
C TYR A 523 20.42 -31.74 -9.89
N VAL A 524 21.56 -32.06 -10.51
CA VAL A 524 22.76 -31.23 -10.46
C VAL A 524 22.79 -30.27 -11.65
N THR A 525 23.38 -29.09 -11.47
CA THR A 525 23.73 -28.14 -12.55
C THR A 525 24.30 -28.87 -13.77
N GLY A 526 23.91 -28.46 -14.98
CA GLY A 526 24.31 -29.14 -16.23
C GLY A 526 23.41 -30.32 -16.62
N THR A 527 22.32 -30.55 -15.89
CA THR A 527 21.22 -31.41 -16.36
C THR A 527 20.39 -30.66 -17.41
N ASP A 528 20.21 -31.26 -18.58
CA ASP A 528 19.36 -30.72 -19.65
C ASP A 528 17.89 -31.09 -19.42
N SER A 529 17.54 -32.38 -19.51
CA SER A 529 16.17 -32.86 -19.30
C SER A 529 16.08 -34.38 -19.19
N PHE A 530 15.14 -34.87 -18.39
CA PHE A 530 14.81 -36.30 -18.25
C PHE A 530 13.33 -36.48 -17.94
N ARG A 531 12.83 -37.72 -17.98
CA ARG A 531 11.49 -38.06 -17.47
C ARG A 531 11.60 -38.86 -16.17
N ILE A 532 10.69 -38.62 -15.26
CA ILE A 532 10.56 -39.36 -13.99
C ILE A 532 9.11 -39.80 -13.83
N GLY A 533 8.90 -40.99 -13.30
CA GLY A 533 7.56 -41.58 -13.21
C GLY A 533 7.47 -42.76 -12.26
N ALA A 534 6.25 -43.23 -12.02
CA ALA A 534 6.02 -44.50 -11.37
C ALA A 534 6.26 -45.66 -12.36
N THR A 535 6.82 -46.78 -11.90
CA THR A 535 7.15 -47.96 -12.75
C THR A 535 5.92 -48.69 -13.32
N ASN A 536 4.72 -48.32 -12.87
CA ASN A 536 3.44 -48.84 -13.39
C ASN A 536 2.76 -47.84 -14.35
N ASP A 537 3.46 -46.79 -14.76
CA ASP A 537 2.97 -45.71 -15.63
C ASP A 537 1.78 -44.90 -15.08
N SER A 538 1.45 -45.03 -13.79
CA SER A 538 0.35 -44.26 -13.16
C SER A 538 0.58 -42.75 -13.16
N SER A 539 1.83 -42.31 -13.19
CA SER A 539 2.20 -40.90 -13.33
C SER A 539 3.60 -40.78 -13.94
N LYS A 540 3.76 -39.80 -14.83
CA LYS A 540 5.02 -39.46 -15.49
C LYS A 540 5.08 -37.96 -15.75
N THR A 541 6.25 -37.36 -15.57
CA THR A 541 6.50 -35.97 -15.95
C THR A 541 7.89 -35.82 -16.57
N GLN A 542 8.07 -34.79 -17.39
CA GLN A 542 9.38 -34.39 -17.89
C GLN A 542 9.92 -33.25 -17.03
N ILE A 543 11.16 -33.40 -16.59
CA ILE A 543 11.91 -32.36 -15.90
C ILE A 543 12.87 -31.72 -16.89
N ASN A 544 12.79 -30.40 -17.01
CA ASN A 544 13.83 -29.58 -17.66
C ASN A 544 14.75 -29.08 -16.55
N GLY A 545 16.04 -29.37 -16.67
CA GLY A 545 17.05 -28.94 -15.70
C GLY A 545 17.50 -27.50 -15.91
N ASP A 546 18.51 -27.09 -15.16
CA ASP A 546 19.08 -25.74 -15.22
C ASP A 546 20.35 -25.72 -16.10
N ILE A 547 20.22 -25.03 -17.23
CA ILE A 547 21.30 -24.78 -18.21
C ILE A 547 21.87 -23.35 -18.12
N SER A 548 21.33 -22.50 -17.23
CA SER A 548 21.59 -21.06 -17.21
C SER A 548 23.02 -20.69 -16.80
N LEU A 549 23.72 -21.58 -16.11
CA LEU A 549 25.15 -21.52 -15.86
C LEU A 549 25.89 -22.21 -17.01
N LYS A 550 26.52 -21.44 -17.91
CA LYS A 550 27.22 -21.93 -19.11
C LYS A 550 28.17 -23.11 -18.80
N SER A 551 27.70 -24.31 -19.15
CA SER A 551 28.28 -25.64 -19.49
C SER A 551 29.79 -25.95 -19.46
N ASN A 552 30.73 -25.03 -19.24
CA ASN A 552 32.14 -25.31 -19.57
C ASN A 552 32.94 -26.03 -18.46
N ASN A 553 32.39 -26.17 -17.25
CA ASN A 553 32.99 -26.95 -16.17
C ASN A 553 31.89 -27.71 -15.41
N LEU A 554 31.54 -28.93 -15.85
CA LEU A 554 30.55 -29.81 -15.19
C LEU A 554 31.03 -30.32 -13.81
N TYR A 555 32.30 -30.15 -13.49
CA TYR A 555 32.96 -30.60 -12.26
C TYR A 555 33.53 -29.40 -11.50
N GLY A 556 33.77 -29.58 -10.20
CA GLY A 556 34.09 -28.49 -9.28
C GLY A 556 32.84 -27.96 -8.58
N GLU A 557 32.81 -26.67 -8.30
CA GLU A 557 31.68 -26.02 -7.62
C GLU A 557 30.41 -26.05 -8.50
N GLN A 558 29.33 -26.65 -8.00
CA GLN A 558 28.04 -26.83 -8.67
C GLN A 558 26.88 -26.66 -7.67
N TRP A 559 25.65 -26.80 -8.14
CA TRP A 559 24.45 -26.76 -7.31
C TRP A 559 23.58 -28.00 -7.48
N ILE A 560 23.02 -28.51 -6.38
CA ILE A 560 21.86 -29.40 -6.44
C ILE A 560 20.62 -28.52 -6.40
N ASN A 561 19.79 -28.66 -7.43
CA ASN A 561 18.45 -28.08 -7.49
C ASN A 561 17.45 -29.16 -7.11
N GLU A 562 16.72 -28.95 -6.02
CA GLU A 562 15.60 -29.82 -5.66
C GLU A 562 14.30 -29.33 -6.31
N LYS A 563 13.55 -30.25 -6.93
CA LYS A 563 12.27 -29.93 -7.57
C LYS A 563 11.22 -31.01 -7.28
N SER A 564 10.01 -30.57 -6.92
CA SER A 564 8.80 -31.41 -6.88
C SER A 564 8.47 -31.91 -8.29
N THR A 565 8.14 -33.20 -8.42
CA THR A 565 7.98 -33.86 -9.72
C THR A 565 6.58 -34.42 -9.92
N ILE A 566 6.30 -35.59 -9.36
CA ILE A 566 5.00 -36.28 -9.43
C ILE A 566 4.39 -36.40 -8.04
N ILE A 567 3.07 -36.43 -7.99
CA ILE A 567 2.30 -36.92 -6.85
C ILE A 567 1.61 -38.18 -7.34
N SER A 568 1.76 -39.29 -6.63
CA SER A 568 1.16 -40.57 -7.05
C SER A 568 0.79 -41.46 -5.89
N LYS A 569 -0.20 -42.33 -6.13
CA LYS A 569 -0.50 -43.46 -5.27
C LYS A 569 0.28 -44.67 -5.75
N PHE A 570 1.22 -45.12 -4.94
CA PHE A 570 1.99 -46.32 -5.19
C PHE A 570 1.27 -47.55 -4.62
N ASP A 571 1.27 -48.64 -5.36
CA ASP A 571 0.71 -49.95 -4.99
C ASP A 571 1.71 -51.02 -5.43
N ASN A 572 2.60 -51.37 -4.52
CA ASN A 572 3.69 -52.33 -4.72
C ASN A 572 4.53 -52.07 -5.98
N ASN A 573 4.79 -50.79 -6.27
CA ASN A 573 5.61 -50.33 -7.39
C ASN A 573 6.67 -49.33 -6.93
N SER A 574 7.45 -48.78 -7.85
CA SER A 574 8.58 -47.87 -7.53
C SER A 574 8.61 -46.67 -8.46
N ILE A 575 9.70 -45.89 -8.39
CA ILE A 575 10.01 -44.75 -9.24
C ILE A 575 11.06 -45.15 -10.26
N GLU A 576 10.94 -44.62 -11.47
CA GLU A 576 11.90 -44.77 -12.56
C GLU A 576 12.35 -43.43 -13.14
N ILE A 577 13.59 -43.41 -13.60
CA ILE A 577 14.20 -42.30 -14.35
C ILE A 577 14.43 -42.77 -15.78
N ASN A 578 13.86 -42.01 -16.70
CA ASN A 578 13.86 -42.27 -18.14
C ASN A 578 14.69 -41.17 -18.83
N PRO A 579 15.90 -41.49 -19.33
CA PRO A 579 16.73 -40.52 -20.04
C PRO A 579 16.09 -40.10 -21.37
N ILE A 580 16.33 -38.88 -21.81
CA ILE A 580 15.91 -38.37 -23.12
C ILE A 580 17.15 -38.41 -24.05
N PRO A 581 17.04 -38.93 -25.29
CA PRO A 581 18.18 -38.97 -26.21
C PRO A 581 18.86 -37.60 -26.38
N ASN A 582 20.19 -37.59 -26.36
CA ASN A 582 21.03 -36.38 -26.50
C ASN A 582 20.80 -35.30 -25.44
N LYS A 583 20.37 -35.69 -24.23
CA LYS A 583 20.19 -34.80 -23.09
C LYS A 583 21.01 -35.29 -21.92
N ASN A 584 21.77 -34.40 -21.29
CA ASN A 584 22.53 -34.71 -20.09
C ASN A 584 21.61 -34.77 -18.87
N VAL A 585 21.85 -35.71 -17.98
CA VAL A 585 21.04 -36.01 -16.80
C VAL A 585 21.99 -36.30 -15.65
N ARG A 586 21.91 -35.52 -14.58
CA ARG A 586 22.76 -35.66 -13.39
C ARG A 586 21.88 -35.61 -12.14
N ILE A 587 21.80 -36.72 -11.41
CA ILE A 587 20.85 -36.86 -10.28
C ILE A 587 21.59 -37.32 -9.04
N ALA A 588 21.33 -36.62 -7.91
CA ALA A 588 21.96 -36.87 -6.62
C ALA A 588 21.07 -37.70 -5.68
N TYR A 589 19.75 -37.50 -5.70
CA TYR A 589 18.82 -38.22 -4.84
C TYR A 589 17.36 -38.14 -5.33
N ILE A 590 16.53 -39.03 -4.78
CA ILE A 590 15.07 -38.96 -4.81
C ILE A 590 14.58 -38.76 -3.38
N LYS A 591 13.72 -37.76 -3.15
CA LYS A 591 13.07 -37.51 -1.85
C LYS A 591 11.57 -37.73 -1.96
N LEU A 592 10.97 -38.37 -0.96
CA LEU A 592 9.54 -38.68 -0.90
C LEU A 592 8.94 -38.02 0.34
N ILE A 593 7.74 -37.45 0.20
CA ILE A 593 6.95 -36.96 1.33
C ILE A 593 5.59 -37.65 1.29
N GLY A 594 5.21 -38.30 2.39
CA GLY A 594 3.87 -38.90 2.52
C GLY A 594 2.79 -37.83 2.67
N LEU A 595 1.71 -37.92 1.88
CA LEU A 595 0.63 -36.91 1.91
C LEU A 595 -0.34 -37.14 3.08
N THR A 596 -0.91 -36.05 3.60
CA THR A 596 -2.08 -36.10 4.50
C THR A 596 -3.35 -36.43 3.73
N ALA A 597 -4.41 -36.83 4.45
CA ALA A 597 -5.72 -37.09 3.83
C ALA A 597 -6.29 -35.85 3.10
N ASP A 598 -6.10 -34.65 3.67
CA ASP A 598 -6.56 -33.40 3.06
C ASP A 598 -5.76 -33.07 1.79
N GLN A 599 -4.44 -33.30 1.79
CA GLN A 599 -3.61 -33.14 0.60
C GLN A 599 -4.00 -34.13 -0.50
N VAL A 600 -4.26 -35.39 -0.16
CA VAL A 600 -4.76 -36.37 -1.14
C VAL A 600 -6.10 -35.91 -1.71
N THR A 601 -7.02 -35.46 -0.85
CA THR A 601 -8.33 -34.95 -1.26
C THR A 601 -8.20 -33.75 -2.20
N LEU A 602 -7.34 -32.79 -1.89
CA LEU A 602 -7.09 -31.62 -2.74
C LEU A 602 -6.46 -32.01 -4.07
N TYR A 603 -5.46 -32.89 -4.07
CA TYR A 603 -4.79 -33.35 -5.30
C TYR A 603 -5.77 -34.03 -6.25
N GLN A 604 -6.66 -34.87 -5.71
CA GLN A 604 -7.66 -35.61 -6.47
C GLN A 604 -8.87 -34.75 -6.90
N LYS A 605 -9.08 -33.58 -6.30
CA LYS A 605 -10.19 -32.69 -6.63
C LYS A 605 -10.09 -32.26 -8.09
N GLU A 606 -11.16 -32.37 -8.86
CA GLU A 606 -11.15 -31.88 -10.24
C GLU A 606 -10.95 -30.36 -10.25
N ASN A 607 -10.21 -29.89 -11.25
CA ASN A 607 -10.09 -28.47 -11.54
C ASN A 607 -11.49 -27.91 -11.81
N GLU A 608 -11.77 -26.68 -11.35
CA GLU A 608 -13.10 -26.09 -11.57
C GLU A 608 -13.38 -25.89 -13.05
N ASN A 609 -12.34 -25.69 -13.86
CA ASN A 609 -12.43 -25.33 -15.28
C ASN A 609 -13.40 -24.15 -15.51
N LYS A 610 -13.54 -23.29 -14.50
CA LYS A 610 -14.36 -22.09 -14.57
C LYS A 610 -13.52 -21.00 -15.20
N LYS A 611 -14.08 -20.31 -16.19
CA LYS A 611 -13.43 -19.17 -16.82
C LYS A 611 -13.66 -17.90 -15.97
N THR A 612 -12.98 -17.77 -14.83
CA THR A 612 -13.20 -16.67 -13.86
C THR A 612 -12.21 -15.50 -13.99
N VAL A 613 -11.43 -15.44 -15.07
CA VAL A 613 -10.61 -14.26 -15.39
C VAL A 613 -11.35 -13.33 -16.34
N ILE A 614 -11.40 -12.05 -15.98
CA ILE A 614 -11.65 -10.93 -16.89
C ILE A 614 -10.30 -10.34 -17.28
N TYR A 615 -10.01 -10.33 -18.57
CA TYR A 615 -8.78 -9.76 -19.10
C TYR A 615 -9.05 -8.36 -19.67
N ASP A 616 -8.45 -7.33 -19.09
CA ASP A 616 -8.61 -5.95 -19.55
C ASP A 616 -7.59 -5.59 -20.64
N PHE A 617 -8.11 -5.13 -21.77
CA PHE A 617 -7.34 -4.52 -22.83
C PHE A 617 -7.59 -3.01 -22.78
N ASP A 618 -6.49 -2.27 -22.69
CA ASP A 618 -6.51 -0.83 -22.55
C ASP A 618 -7.03 -0.08 -23.80
N GLY A 619 -7.14 -0.81 -24.93
CA GLY A 619 -7.71 -0.34 -26.18
C GLY A 619 -6.77 0.55 -27.02
N TYR A 620 -5.50 0.66 -26.65
CA TYR A 620 -4.53 1.56 -27.29
C TYR A 620 -3.09 1.01 -27.35
N SER A 621 -2.55 0.47 -26.26
CA SER A 621 -1.12 0.14 -26.15
C SER A 621 -0.67 -0.95 -27.11
N ASP A 622 -1.47 -1.99 -27.33
CA ASP A 622 -1.14 -3.02 -28.32
C ASP A 622 -1.21 -2.48 -29.77
N PHE A 623 -2.03 -1.45 -30.04
CA PHE A 623 -1.98 -0.73 -31.32
C PHE A 623 -0.70 0.12 -31.41
N PHE A 624 -0.32 0.80 -30.34
CA PHE A 624 0.92 1.57 -30.25
C PHE A 624 2.14 0.69 -30.54
N ASP A 625 2.14 -0.56 -30.05
CA ASP A 625 3.16 -1.58 -30.29
C ASP A 625 3.13 -2.23 -31.68
N GLY A 626 2.14 -1.91 -32.53
CA GLY A 626 2.05 -2.49 -33.87
C GLY A 626 1.47 -3.91 -33.94
N ARG A 627 0.73 -4.38 -32.91
CA ARG A 627 0.30 -5.78 -32.81
C ARG A 627 -0.93 -6.13 -33.64
N TYR A 628 -1.67 -5.14 -34.11
CA TYR A 628 -2.96 -5.32 -34.80
C TYR A 628 -2.97 -4.70 -36.21
N PRO A 629 -2.00 -5.01 -37.09
CA PRO A 629 -1.91 -4.39 -38.42
C PRO A 629 -3.11 -4.68 -39.32
N THR A 630 -3.85 -5.76 -39.04
CA THR A 630 -5.00 -6.22 -39.81
C THR A 630 -6.12 -6.72 -38.88
N VAL A 631 -7.34 -6.83 -39.42
CA VAL A 631 -8.49 -7.47 -38.74
C VAL A 631 -8.14 -8.89 -38.26
N GLU A 632 -7.40 -9.64 -39.06
CA GLU A 632 -7.00 -11.01 -38.72
C GLU A 632 -5.97 -11.02 -37.58
N ALA A 633 -5.02 -10.09 -37.58
CA ALA A 633 -4.09 -9.94 -36.47
C ALA A 633 -4.83 -9.56 -35.17
N LEU A 634 -5.82 -8.65 -35.23
CA LEU A 634 -6.66 -8.30 -34.09
C LEU A 634 -7.37 -9.53 -33.51
N LYS A 635 -8.05 -10.34 -34.35
CA LYS A 635 -8.71 -11.58 -33.90
C LYS A 635 -7.74 -12.54 -33.23
N ASN A 636 -6.59 -12.78 -33.86
CA ASN A 636 -5.61 -13.74 -33.36
C ASN A 636 -4.95 -13.29 -32.05
N LYS A 637 -4.62 -12.00 -31.95
CA LYS A 637 -3.81 -11.42 -30.86
C LYS A 637 -4.63 -10.78 -29.74
N ALA A 638 -5.94 -10.59 -29.91
CA ALA A 638 -6.85 -10.15 -28.86
C ALA A 638 -7.74 -11.29 -28.33
N VAL A 639 -8.10 -12.28 -29.16
CA VAL A 639 -9.04 -13.35 -28.77
C VAL A 639 -8.41 -14.73 -28.80
N ASP A 640 -7.93 -15.20 -29.97
CA ASP A 640 -7.56 -16.62 -30.15
C ASP A 640 -6.41 -17.07 -29.25
N ARG A 641 -5.56 -16.13 -28.81
CA ARG A 641 -4.46 -16.39 -27.86
C ARG A 641 -4.92 -16.91 -26.49
N PHE A 642 -6.19 -16.76 -26.15
CA PHE A 642 -6.77 -17.29 -24.92
C PHE A 642 -7.28 -18.73 -25.05
N SER A 643 -7.15 -19.35 -26.22
CA SER A 643 -7.50 -20.77 -26.41
C SER A 643 -6.76 -21.65 -25.40
N GLY A 644 -7.51 -22.45 -24.62
CA GLY A 644 -6.96 -23.32 -23.58
C GLY A 644 -6.62 -22.63 -22.26
N ARG A 645 -7.05 -21.37 -22.04
CA ARG A 645 -6.87 -20.64 -20.78
C ARG A 645 -8.20 -20.40 -20.06
N ASN A 646 -8.14 -20.15 -18.76
CA ASN A 646 -9.31 -19.89 -17.90
C ASN A 646 -9.83 -18.44 -17.99
N VAL A 647 -9.82 -17.86 -19.19
CA VAL A 647 -10.31 -16.49 -19.46
C VAL A 647 -11.75 -16.55 -19.95
N GLY A 648 -12.66 -15.93 -19.18
CA GLY A 648 -14.10 -15.98 -19.46
C GLY A 648 -14.62 -14.76 -20.16
N THR A 649 -13.96 -13.62 -19.92
CA THR A 649 -14.37 -12.34 -20.48
C THR A 649 -13.16 -11.54 -20.91
N ILE A 650 -13.23 -10.95 -22.09
CA ILE A 650 -12.36 -9.85 -22.53
C ILE A 650 -13.09 -8.56 -22.19
N ASN A 651 -12.42 -7.67 -21.46
CA ASN A 651 -12.87 -6.31 -21.28
C ASN A 651 -12.09 -5.42 -22.24
N TRP A 652 -12.75 -4.91 -23.29
CA TRP A 652 -12.10 -4.11 -24.31
C TRP A 652 -12.39 -2.62 -24.10
N SER A 653 -11.36 -1.87 -23.69
CA SER A 653 -11.45 -0.43 -23.55
C SER A 653 -11.67 0.26 -24.90
N LEU A 654 -12.63 1.18 -24.90
CA LEU A 654 -12.98 1.98 -26.06
C LEU A 654 -11.93 3.06 -26.36
N GLY A 655 -10.85 3.15 -25.58
CA GLY A 655 -9.79 4.15 -25.72
C GLY A 655 -9.76 5.11 -24.52
N GLY A 656 -9.67 6.42 -24.80
CA GLY A 656 -9.90 7.47 -23.79
C GLY A 656 -11.40 7.66 -23.50
N THR A 657 -11.76 8.60 -22.63
CA THR A 657 -13.18 8.93 -22.38
C THR A 657 -13.82 9.64 -23.58
N GLY A 658 -13.03 10.49 -24.23
CA GLY A 658 -13.38 11.11 -25.50
C GLY A 658 -12.57 10.55 -26.67
N ALA A 659 -11.29 10.26 -26.48
CA ALA A 659 -10.42 9.48 -27.37
C ALA A 659 -10.91 8.08 -27.84
N LEU A 660 -12.06 7.91 -28.51
CA LEU A 660 -12.60 6.59 -28.84
C LEU A 660 -11.89 5.93 -30.03
N ASN A 661 -11.68 4.62 -29.97
CA ASN A 661 -11.07 3.79 -31.02
C ASN A 661 -12.08 3.30 -32.07
N TYR A 662 -13.26 3.94 -32.15
CA TYR A 662 -14.29 3.69 -33.16
C TYR A 662 -15.10 4.95 -33.47
N ASN A 663 -15.86 4.92 -34.57
CA ASN A 663 -16.74 6.01 -34.96
C ASN A 663 -18.05 5.95 -34.18
N SER A 664 -18.27 6.93 -33.31
CA SER A 664 -19.43 7.00 -32.41
C SER A 664 -20.39 8.11 -32.83
N LYS A 665 -21.68 7.90 -32.62
CA LYS A 665 -22.71 8.93 -32.80
C LYS A 665 -22.55 10.10 -31.82
N TYR A 666 -22.00 9.85 -30.64
CA TYR A 666 -21.90 10.84 -29.56
C TYR A 666 -20.50 11.44 -29.44
N ALA A 667 -19.47 10.66 -29.76
CA ALA A 667 -18.08 11.10 -29.73
C ALA A 667 -17.56 11.62 -31.10
N GLY A 668 -18.20 11.29 -32.22
CA GLY A 668 -17.70 11.59 -33.56
C GLY A 668 -16.80 10.46 -34.09
N ASN A 669 -16.13 10.71 -35.23
CA ASN A 669 -15.25 9.68 -35.80
C ASN A 669 -13.93 9.60 -35.04
N ALA A 670 -13.34 8.40 -35.00
CA ALA A 670 -12.04 8.19 -34.40
C ALA A 670 -10.99 9.05 -35.10
N TYR A 671 -10.18 9.78 -34.31
CA TYR A 671 -9.12 10.68 -34.77
C TYR A 671 -9.57 11.94 -35.53
N ASP A 672 -10.86 12.26 -35.61
CA ASP A 672 -11.30 13.57 -36.08
C ASP A 672 -10.74 14.68 -35.18
N GLY A 673 -10.29 15.78 -35.79
CA GLY A 673 -9.68 16.91 -35.08
C GLY A 673 -8.26 16.67 -34.59
N THR A 674 -7.63 15.52 -34.90
CA THR A 674 -6.26 15.24 -34.43
C THR A 674 -5.16 15.86 -35.28
N ASP A 675 -5.49 16.38 -36.47
CA ASP A 675 -4.49 16.88 -37.43
C ASP A 675 -3.67 18.06 -36.88
N GLU A 676 -4.24 18.89 -36.00
CA GLU A 676 -3.51 19.99 -35.35
C GLU A 676 -2.43 19.49 -34.37
N PHE A 677 -2.56 18.25 -33.89
CA PHE A 677 -1.63 17.61 -32.96
C PHE A 677 -0.64 16.66 -33.66
N ASP A 678 -0.60 16.65 -34.99
CA ASP A 678 0.26 15.73 -35.75
C ASP A 678 1.73 15.86 -35.36
N SER A 679 2.21 17.02 -34.91
CA SER A 679 3.61 17.20 -34.46
C SER A 679 3.90 16.60 -33.06
N GLU A 680 2.86 16.37 -32.26
CA GLU A 680 2.93 15.83 -30.91
C GLU A 680 2.97 14.29 -30.91
N PHE A 681 2.45 13.66 -31.96
CA PHE A 681 2.39 12.21 -32.07
C PHE A 681 3.78 11.58 -32.05
N ARG A 682 3.96 10.60 -31.16
CA ARG A 682 5.07 9.65 -31.22
C ARG A 682 4.85 8.68 -32.37
N ASP A 683 5.89 7.93 -32.74
CA ASP A 683 5.79 6.98 -33.85
C ASP A 683 4.74 5.89 -33.55
N GLY A 684 4.70 5.42 -32.29
CA GLY A 684 3.66 4.49 -31.86
C GLY A 684 2.25 5.10 -31.89
N ASP A 685 2.08 6.41 -31.66
CA ASP A 685 0.75 7.06 -31.76
C ASP A 685 0.28 7.11 -33.22
N ARG A 686 1.19 7.42 -34.17
CA ARG A 686 0.90 7.35 -35.61
C ARG A 686 0.56 5.94 -36.05
N LEU A 687 1.30 4.95 -35.52
CA LEU A 687 1.09 3.54 -35.79
C LEU A 687 -0.25 3.05 -35.20
N ALA A 688 -0.65 3.55 -34.05
CA ALA A 688 -1.97 3.25 -33.48
C ALA A 688 -3.10 3.85 -34.34
N LYS A 689 -2.98 5.14 -34.70
CA LYS A 689 -3.93 5.83 -35.61
C LYS A 689 -4.10 5.05 -36.92
N SER A 690 -3.00 4.67 -37.57
CA SER A 690 -3.06 3.97 -38.87
C SER A 690 -3.73 2.60 -38.77
N GLN A 691 -3.44 1.81 -37.73
CA GLN A 691 -4.04 0.50 -37.55
C GLN A 691 -5.54 0.57 -37.22
N ILE A 692 -5.92 1.47 -36.31
CA ILE A 692 -7.33 1.66 -35.96
C ILE A 692 -8.13 2.10 -37.19
N LEU A 693 -7.65 3.09 -37.95
CA LEU A 693 -8.29 3.53 -39.19
C LEU A 693 -8.36 2.41 -40.25
N ASN A 694 -7.30 1.60 -40.37
CA ASN A 694 -7.29 0.44 -41.26
C ASN A 694 -8.37 -0.59 -40.86
N ILE A 695 -8.53 -0.87 -39.57
CA ILE A 695 -9.59 -1.77 -39.08
C ILE A 695 -10.97 -1.18 -39.35
N LEU A 696 -11.17 0.11 -39.08
CA LEU A 696 -12.44 0.80 -39.32
C LEU A 696 -12.84 0.80 -40.80
N SER A 697 -11.88 0.73 -41.73
CA SER A 697 -12.16 0.59 -43.16
C SER A 697 -12.93 -0.69 -43.53
N SER A 698 -12.94 -1.69 -42.65
CA SER A 698 -13.77 -2.91 -42.79
C SER A 698 -15.26 -2.68 -42.52
N GLY A 699 -15.64 -1.49 -42.04
CA GLY A 699 -17.02 -1.15 -41.65
C GLY A 699 -17.42 -1.61 -40.24
N LYS A 700 -16.48 -2.14 -39.45
CA LYS A 700 -16.69 -2.55 -38.06
C LYS A 700 -15.65 -1.93 -37.13
N SER A 701 -16.06 -1.65 -35.90
CA SER A 701 -15.16 -1.25 -34.82
C SER A 701 -14.27 -2.41 -34.35
N PRO A 702 -13.10 -2.12 -33.72
CA PRO A 702 -12.31 -3.15 -33.06
C PRO A 702 -13.12 -3.97 -32.04
N LEU A 703 -14.00 -3.32 -31.28
CA LEU A 703 -14.88 -3.98 -30.31
C LEU A 703 -15.82 -5.00 -30.98
N GLU A 704 -16.49 -4.63 -32.08
CA GLU A 704 -17.39 -5.55 -32.81
C GLU A 704 -16.64 -6.77 -33.36
N ILE A 705 -15.45 -6.55 -33.92
CA ILE A 705 -14.62 -7.64 -34.47
C ILE A 705 -14.21 -8.62 -33.36
N ILE A 706 -13.84 -8.09 -32.19
CA ILE A 706 -13.45 -8.90 -31.03
C ILE A 706 -14.67 -9.61 -30.45
N ALA A 707 -15.83 -8.96 -30.38
CA ALA A 707 -17.08 -9.55 -29.88
C ALA A 707 -17.56 -10.69 -30.77
N ASP A 708 -17.55 -10.51 -32.10
CA ASP A 708 -17.86 -11.57 -33.06
C ASP A 708 -16.91 -12.76 -32.90
N ARG A 709 -15.61 -12.50 -32.80
CA ARG A 709 -14.62 -13.57 -32.60
C ARG A 709 -14.73 -14.23 -31.23
N GLY A 710 -15.07 -13.47 -30.20
CA GLY A 710 -15.33 -13.97 -28.85
C GLY A 710 -16.50 -14.96 -28.85
N ALA A 711 -17.59 -14.64 -29.57
CA ALA A 711 -18.71 -15.56 -29.74
C ALA A 711 -18.29 -16.87 -30.42
N ASP A 712 -17.44 -16.83 -31.46
CA ASP A 712 -16.88 -18.04 -32.10
C ASP A 712 -16.04 -18.90 -31.14
N LYS A 713 -15.43 -18.28 -30.12
CA LYS A 713 -14.47 -18.91 -29.19
C LYS A 713 -15.02 -19.18 -27.80
N ASP A 714 -16.31 -18.92 -27.57
CA ASP A 714 -16.94 -18.98 -26.24
C ASP A 714 -16.19 -18.11 -25.20
N ILE A 715 -15.87 -16.87 -25.59
CA ILE A 715 -15.29 -15.84 -24.72
C ILE A 715 -16.21 -14.63 -24.76
N LYS A 716 -16.69 -14.20 -23.59
CA LYS A 716 -17.55 -13.01 -23.50
C LYS A 716 -16.73 -11.75 -23.76
N VAL A 717 -17.36 -10.71 -24.31
CA VAL A 717 -16.70 -9.43 -24.58
C VAL A 717 -17.53 -8.29 -24.02
N ASN A 718 -16.92 -7.49 -23.15
CA ASN A 718 -17.53 -6.28 -22.61
C ASN A 718 -16.90 -5.04 -23.24
N ALA A 719 -17.73 -4.02 -23.49
CA ALA A 719 -17.26 -2.68 -23.84
C ALA A 719 -16.83 -1.94 -22.57
N SER A 720 -15.58 -1.52 -22.47
CA SER A 720 -15.07 -0.81 -21.29
C SER A 720 -14.91 0.68 -21.56
N LEU A 721 -15.58 1.51 -20.77
CA LEU A 721 -15.42 2.95 -20.82
C LEU A 721 -14.58 3.41 -19.63
N ARG A 722 -13.47 4.07 -19.91
CA ARG A 722 -12.74 4.85 -18.90
C ARG A 722 -13.60 6.06 -18.56
N MET A 723 -14.05 6.16 -17.32
CA MET A 723 -15.13 7.10 -16.99
C MET A 723 -14.65 8.56 -16.96
N ASN A 724 -13.35 8.81 -16.83
CA ASN A 724 -12.81 10.18 -16.68
C ASN A 724 -11.36 10.37 -17.17
N SER A 725 -10.91 9.54 -18.10
CA SER A 725 -9.63 9.69 -18.82
C SER A 725 -9.61 10.86 -19.79
N PHE A 726 -9.58 12.07 -19.22
CA PHE A 726 -9.18 13.30 -19.89
C PHE A 726 -7.74 13.64 -19.53
N TYR A 727 -7.05 14.29 -20.47
CA TYR A 727 -5.66 14.71 -20.36
C TYR A 727 -5.55 16.22 -20.53
N ASN A 728 -4.45 16.80 -20.08
CA ASN A 728 -4.23 18.24 -20.22
C ASN A 728 -4.34 18.64 -21.71
N PRO A 729 -5.30 19.48 -22.09
CA PRO A 729 -5.56 19.80 -23.50
C PRO A 729 -4.40 20.53 -24.17
N THR A 730 -3.53 21.16 -23.41
CA THR A 730 -2.35 21.89 -23.91
C THR A 730 -1.15 20.96 -24.18
N ILE A 731 -1.13 19.75 -23.61
CA ILE A 731 0.01 18.82 -23.69
C ILE A 731 -0.36 17.54 -24.46
N TYR A 732 -1.58 17.06 -24.28
CA TYR A 732 -2.05 15.79 -24.83
C TYR A 732 -3.49 15.92 -25.35
N GLY A 733 -3.83 17.06 -25.97
CA GLY A 733 -5.19 17.36 -26.45
C GLY A 733 -5.77 16.29 -27.37
N PHE A 734 -4.93 15.69 -28.22
CA PHE A 734 -5.35 14.61 -29.12
C PHE A 734 -5.95 13.38 -28.41
N LYS A 735 -5.58 13.12 -27.15
CA LYS A 735 -6.11 11.99 -26.36
C LYS A 735 -7.54 12.24 -25.86
N ASN A 736 -8.00 13.48 -25.91
CA ASN A 736 -9.35 13.84 -25.47
C ASN A 736 -10.40 13.72 -26.57
N GLY A 737 -10.01 13.75 -27.85
CA GLY A 737 -10.93 13.69 -28.99
C GLY A 737 -11.76 14.97 -29.21
N ASP A 738 -12.36 15.10 -30.39
CA ASP A 738 -13.10 16.30 -30.80
C ASP A 738 -14.29 16.65 -29.88
N MET A 739 -14.98 15.64 -29.31
CA MET A 739 -16.08 15.90 -28.36
C MET A 739 -15.65 16.75 -27.17
N TYR A 740 -14.39 16.69 -26.73
CA TYR A 740 -13.94 17.45 -25.58
C TYR A 740 -14.20 18.95 -25.77
N ASN A 741 -14.02 19.47 -26.99
CA ASN A 741 -14.32 20.87 -27.31
C ASN A 741 -15.80 21.24 -27.18
N LYS A 742 -16.70 20.26 -27.30
CA LYS A 742 -18.16 20.42 -27.17
C LYS A 742 -18.64 20.40 -25.71
N TYR A 743 -17.84 19.82 -24.80
CA TYR A 743 -18.20 19.64 -23.40
C TYR A 743 -17.29 20.39 -22.41
N LYS A 744 -16.19 21.00 -22.85
CA LYS A 744 -15.22 21.68 -21.97
C LYS A 744 -15.81 22.79 -21.10
N GLN A 745 -16.95 23.37 -21.48
CA GLN A 745 -17.70 24.31 -20.64
C GLN A 745 -18.27 23.68 -19.36
N PHE A 746 -18.35 22.35 -19.31
CA PHE A 746 -18.79 21.56 -18.15
C PHE A 746 -17.62 21.00 -17.34
N ALA A 747 -16.43 21.60 -17.48
CA ALA A 747 -15.27 21.20 -16.71
C ALA A 747 -15.43 21.51 -15.22
N GLN A 748 -14.81 20.68 -14.38
CA GLN A 748 -14.69 20.92 -12.96
C GLN A 748 -13.96 22.25 -12.71
N PRO A 749 -14.32 23.04 -11.67
CA PRO A 749 -13.68 24.31 -11.34
C PRO A 749 -12.16 24.17 -11.19
N GLY A 750 -11.41 24.94 -11.98
CA GLY A 750 -9.94 24.94 -11.95
C GLY A 750 -9.29 23.68 -12.52
N SER A 751 -10.02 22.88 -13.29
CA SER A 751 -9.58 21.59 -13.83
C SER A 751 -10.01 21.43 -15.30
N PHE A 752 -9.40 20.50 -16.02
CA PHE A 752 -9.81 20.09 -17.36
C PHE A 752 -10.63 18.78 -17.37
N TYR A 753 -10.80 18.14 -16.21
CA TYR A 753 -11.73 17.00 -16.10
C TYR A 753 -13.17 17.51 -16.23
N LEU A 754 -14.01 16.77 -16.95
CA LEU A 754 -15.43 17.08 -17.03
C LEU A 754 -16.14 16.73 -15.72
N SER A 755 -17.15 17.51 -15.34
CA SER A 755 -17.88 17.31 -14.10
C SER A 755 -19.17 16.54 -14.32
N TYR A 756 -19.33 15.44 -13.58
CA TYR A 756 -20.56 14.66 -13.54
C TYR A 756 -21.70 15.39 -12.82
N TYR A 757 -21.47 16.59 -12.27
CA TYR A 757 -22.55 17.45 -11.80
C TYR A 757 -23.52 17.80 -12.94
N HIS A 758 -22.98 18.02 -14.14
CA HIS A 758 -23.76 18.35 -15.33
C HIS A 758 -24.38 17.11 -15.95
N THR A 759 -25.69 17.16 -16.19
CA THR A 759 -26.45 16.05 -16.77
C THR A 759 -25.94 15.72 -18.18
N GLU A 760 -25.48 16.72 -18.93
CA GLU A 760 -24.92 16.58 -20.27
C GLU A 760 -23.69 15.66 -20.30
N VAL A 761 -22.82 15.78 -19.30
CA VAL A 761 -21.64 14.91 -19.17
C VAL A 761 -22.08 13.49 -18.83
N ARG A 762 -23.02 13.32 -17.89
CA ARG A 762 -23.55 12.00 -17.53
C ARG A 762 -24.28 11.33 -18.69
N ASP A 763 -25.07 12.08 -19.44
CA ASP A 763 -25.79 11.59 -20.61
C ASP A 763 -24.83 11.16 -21.71
N TYR A 764 -23.73 11.90 -21.94
CA TYR A 764 -22.68 11.46 -22.85
C TYR A 764 -22.12 10.08 -22.45
N MET A 765 -21.72 9.90 -21.18
CA MET A 765 -21.17 8.61 -20.71
C MET A 765 -22.17 7.48 -20.84
N LYS A 766 -23.42 7.72 -20.40
CA LYS A 766 -24.52 6.75 -20.52
C LYS A 766 -24.74 6.36 -21.98
N ASN A 767 -24.79 7.34 -22.87
CA ASN A 767 -25.06 7.12 -24.29
C ASN A 767 -23.94 6.31 -24.97
N ILE A 768 -22.67 6.55 -24.63
CA ILE A 768 -21.55 5.72 -25.12
C ILE A 768 -21.66 4.28 -24.60
N LEU A 769 -22.01 4.08 -23.34
CA LEU A 769 -22.22 2.74 -22.76
C LEU A 769 -23.40 2.02 -23.45
N LEU A 770 -24.51 2.71 -23.69
CA LEU A 770 -25.67 2.15 -24.39
C LEU A 770 -25.35 1.84 -25.87
N GLU A 771 -24.65 2.74 -26.57
CA GLU A 771 -24.23 2.57 -27.96
C GLU A 771 -23.33 1.34 -28.10
N SER A 772 -22.20 1.32 -27.38
CA SER A 772 -21.25 0.21 -27.45
C SER A 772 -21.82 -1.11 -26.92
N GLY A 773 -22.66 -1.07 -25.89
CA GLY A 773 -23.38 -2.23 -25.39
C GLY A 773 -24.42 -2.78 -26.36
N SER A 774 -24.90 -1.98 -27.32
CA SER A 774 -25.86 -2.40 -28.34
C SER A 774 -25.24 -3.18 -29.50
N PHE A 775 -23.92 -3.13 -29.66
CA PHE A 775 -23.22 -3.86 -30.71
C PHE A 775 -23.45 -5.37 -30.61
N ASN A 776 -23.44 -6.02 -31.78
CA ASN A 776 -23.63 -7.46 -31.87
C ASN A 776 -22.58 -8.20 -31.06
N ASN A 777 -22.99 -9.28 -30.40
CA ASN A 777 -22.15 -10.17 -29.57
C ASN A 777 -21.44 -9.52 -28.36
N VAL A 778 -21.55 -8.20 -28.14
CA VAL A 778 -21.11 -7.57 -26.90
C VAL A 778 -22.00 -8.06 -25.75
N ASN A 779 -21.42 -8.56 -24.67
CA ASN A 779 -22.14 -9.18 -23.57
C ASN A 779 -22.49 -8.20 -22.44
N GLY A 780 -21.84 -7.05 -22.40
CA GLY A 780 -22.04 -6.08 -21.33
C GLY A 780 -21.15 -4.86 -21.47
N VAL A 781 -21.22 -4.01 -20.45
CA VAL A 781 -20.42 -2.79 -20.34
C VAL A 781 -19.64 -2.78 -19.04
N THR A 782 -18.47 -2.15 -19.07
CA THR A 782 -17.63 -1.92 -17.91
C THR A 782 -17.44 -0.43 -17.68
N LEU A 783 -17.74 0.02 -16.46
CA LEU A 783 -17.48 1.38 -16.02
C LEU A 783 -16.17 1.37 -15.23
N ASP A 784 -15.10 1.86 -15.84
CA ASP A 784 -13.79 1.93 -15.20
C ASP A 784 -13.59 3.27 -14.49
N PHE A 785 -13.99 3.33 -13.22
CA PHE A 785 -13.78 4.49 -12.36
C PHE A 785 -12.38 4.53 -11.74
N CYS A 786 -11.57 3.46 -11.86
CA CYS A 786 -10.15 3.54 -11.46
C CYS A 786 -9.34 4.43 -12.41
N ARG A 787 -9.85 4.72 -13.61
CA ARG A 787 -9.24 5.66 -14.53
C ARG A 787 -9.66 7.10 -14.24
N TYR A 788 -9.04 7.63 -13.19
CA TYR A 788 -9.26 8.93 -12.54
C TYR A 788 -10.62 9.00 -11.82
N PRO A 789 -10.70 8.54 -10.56
CA PRO A 789 -11.97 8.42 -9.83
C PRO A 789 -12.64 9.75 -9.48
N GLU A 790 -11.93 10.87 -9.54
CA GLU A 790 -12.44 12.22 -9.25
C GLU A 790 -13.35 12.76 -10.38
N VAL A 791 -14.55 12.18 -10.51
CA VAL A 791 -15.53 12.56 -11.56
C VAL A 791 -16.34 13.83 -11.23
N PHE A 792 -16.17 14.38 -10.03
CA PHE A 792 -16.76 15.65 -9.58
C PHE A 792 -15.67 16.55 -8.98
N GLY A 793 -15.76 17.85 -9.24
CA GLY A 793 -14.90 18.84 -8.61
C GLY A 793 -15.40 19.27 -7.22
N SER A 794 -14.90 20.42 -6.75
CA SER A 794 -15.27 20.95 -5.44
C SER A 794 -16.66 21.62 -5.37
N GLU A 795 -17.34 21.75 -6.50
CA GLU A 795 -18.70 22.27 -6.65
C GLU A 795 -19.77 21.31 -6.14
N THR A 796 -19.45 20.02 -5.96
CA THR A 796 -20.42 19.01 -5.53
C THR A 796 -20.05 18.44 -4.15
N PRO A 797 -20.85 18.68 -3.11
CA PRO A 797 -20.72 18.02 -1.81
C PRO A 797 -20.85 16.49 -1.91
N ASN A 798 -20.19 15.74 -1.01
CA ASN A 798 -20.07 14.28 -1.17
C ASN A 798 -21.40 13.53 -1.14
N ASP A 799 -22.34 13.96 -0.29
CA ASP A 799 -23.70 13.43 -0.25
C ASP A 799 -24.43 13.63 -1.59
N GLN A 800 -24.25 14.80 -2.22
CA GLN A 800 -24.79 15.06 -3.54
C GLN A 800 -24.09 14.21 -4.63
N LYS A 801 -22.76 13.99 -4.53
CA LYS A 801 -22.05 13.06 -5.45
C LYS A 801 -22.67 11.67 -5.40
N VAL A 802 -22.90 11.15 -4.18
CA VAL A 802 -23.53 9.84 -3.96
C VAL A 802 -24.92 9.78 -4.58
N LEU A 803 -25.76 10.78 -4.35
CA LEU A 803 -27.11 10.82 -4.92
C LEU A 803 -27.08 10.80 -6.45
N ILE A 804 -26.22 11.62 -7.06
CA ILE A 804 -26.09 11.71 -8.51
C ILE A 804 -25.60 10.38 -9.10
N MET A 805 -24.59 9.74 -8.51
CA MET A 805 -24.04 8.49 -9.03
C MET A 805 -25.01 7.31 -8.86
N ASN A 806 -25.75 7.25 -7.74
CA ASN A 806 -26.79 6.24 -7.55
C ASN A 806 -27.86 6.37 -8.64
N GLU A 807 -28.32 7.60 -8.92
CA GLU A 807 -29.34 7.82 -9.96
C GLU A 807 -28.83 7.57 -11.37
N PHE A 808 -27.57 7.92 -11.65
CA PHE A 808 -26.91 7.58 -12.91
C PHE A 808 -26.91 6.06 -13.16
N LEU A 809 -26.51 5.27 -12.16
CA LEU A 809 -26.48 3.81 -12.30
C LEU A 809 -27.88 3.18 -12.35
N ARG A 810 -28.86 3.70 -11.61
CA ARG A 810 -30.27 3.27 -11.74
C ARG A 810 -30.78 3.50 -13.15
N THR A 811 -30.50 4.67 -13.71
CA THR A 811 -30.90 5.04 -15.07
C THR A 811 -30.23 4.11 -16.09
N LEU A 812 -28.91 3.93 -15.99
CA LEU A 812 -28.17 3.03 -16.88
C LEU A 812 -28.71 1.58 -16.79
N ARG A 813 -28.89 1.05 -15.58
CA ARG A 813 -29.41 -0.31 -15.38
C ARG A 813 -30.82 -0.48 -15.96
N LYS A 814 -31.65 0.55 -15.88
CA LYS A 814 -33.02 0.55 -16.45
C LYS A 814 -33.01 0.58 -17.97
N GLU A 815 -32.11 1.36 -18.58
CA GLU A 815 -32.05 1.57 -20.03
C GLU A 815 -31.23 0.50 -20.77
N LEU A 816 -30.24 -0.11 -20.12
CA LEU A 816 -29.44 -1.18 -20.70
C LEU A 816 -30.29 -2.47 -20.84
N PRO A 817 -30.23 -3.18 -21.98
CA PRO A 817 -30.99 -4.42 -22.16
C PRO A 817 -30.70 -5.45 -21.06
N LYS A 818 -31.74 -6.11 -20.53
CA LYS A 818 -31.64 -7.02 -19.37
C LYS A 818 -30.65 -8.19 -19.53
N ASN A 819 -30.34 -8.57 -20.77
CA ASN A 819 -29.38 -9.63 -21.08
C ASN A 819 -27.91 -9.14 -21.09
N LYS A 820 -27.67 -7.85 -20.92
CA LYS A 820 -26.33 -7.24 -20.89
C LYS A 820 -25.89 -7.05 -19.44
N THR A 821 -24.65 -7.38 -19.14
CA THR A 821 -24.07 -7.23 -17.80
C THR A 821 -23.46 -5.85 -17.59
N ILE A 822 -23.43 -5.35 -16.36
CA ILE A 822 -22.64 -4.19 -15.94
C ILE A 822 -21.55 -4.65 -14.98
N THR A 823 -20.31 -4.40 -15.37
CA THR A 823 -19.13 -4.52 -14.51
C THR A 823 -18.72 -3.12 -14.05
N ILE A 824 -18.41 -2.94 -12.77
CA ILE A 824 -17.93 -1.64 -12.26
C ILE A 824 -16.60 -1.84 -11.55
N ARG A 825 -15.57 -1.14 -12.03
CA ARG A 825 -14.25 -1.10 -11.39
C ARG A 825 -14.10 0.17 -10.56
N VAL A 826 -13.74 0.02 -9.29
CA VAL A 826 -13.65 1.11 -8.31
C VAL A 826 -12.35 1.06 -7.49
N PRO A 827 -11.87 2.19 -6.98
CA PRO A 827 -10.79 2.20 -6.00
C PRO A 827 -11.14 1.32 -4.80
N TRP A 828 -10.25 0.39 -4.45
CA TRP A 828 -10.51 -0.54 -3.35
C TRP A 828 -10.53 0.16 -1.98
N LYS A 829 -9.78 1.26 -1.83
CA LYS A 829 -9.75 2.10 -0.62
C LYS A 829 -10.80 3.22 -0.70
N ASN A 830 -11.70 3.24 0.27
CA ASN A 830 -12.64 4.34 0.54
C ASN A 830 -13.39 4.90 -0.70
N PRO A 831 -14.03 4.05 -1.53
CA PRO A 831 -14.68 4.51 -2.77
C PRO A 831 -15.76 5.58 -2.55
N ILE A 832 -16.38 5.62 -1.37
CA ILE A 832 -17.41 6.59 -1.00
C ILE A 832 -16.92 8.06 -1.04
N GLN A 833 -15.61 8.33 -0.93
CA GLN A 833 -15.05 9.68 -1.05
C GLN A 833 -15.17 10.28 -2.46
N TYR A 834 -15.37 9.41 -3.45
CA TYR A 834 -15.57 9.79 -4.85
C TYR A 834 -17.06 9.86 -5.21
N GLY A 835 -17.96 9.63 -4.25
CA GLY A 835 -19.40 9.49 -4.49
C GLY A 835 -19.84 8.07 -4.87
N PHE A 836 -18.97 7.06 -4.71
CA PHE A 836 -19.28 5.68 -5.09
C PHE A 836 -19.85 4.90 -3.90
N ASP A 837 -21.18 4.90 -3.76
CA ASP A 837 -21.89 4.10 -2.76
C ASP A 837 -22.11 2.67 -3.25
N VAL A 838 -21.01 1.92 -3.27
CA VAL A 838 -20.97 0.54 -3.76
C VAL A 838 -21.96 -0.36 -3.01
N ASN A 839 -22.20 -0.11 -1.73
CA ASN A 839 -23.13 -0.89 -0.92
C ASN A 839 -24.58 -0.70 -1.39
N ALA A 840 -25.00 0.54 -1.71
CA ALA A 840 -26.30 0.77 -2.33
C ALA A 840 -26.39 0.08 -3.70
N TRP A 841 -25.34 0.19 -4.53
CA TRP A 841 -25.34 -0.40 -5.87
C TRP A 841 -25.49 -1.92 -5.84
N VAL A 842 -24.81 -2.59 -4.89
CA VAL A 842 -24.91 -4.04 -4.69
C VAL A 842 -26.29 -4.44 -4.18
N LYS A 843 -26.82 -3.75 -3.15
CA LYS A 843 -28.14 -4.07 -2.58
C LYS A 843 -29.29 -3.87 -3.55
N GLU A 844 -29.20 -2.85 -4.40
CA GLU A 844 -30.20 -2.54 -5.41
C GLU A 844 -30.02 -3.36 -6.71
N GLY A 845 -28.95 -4.14 -6.84
CA GLY A 845 -28.68 -4.93 -8.04
C GLY A 845 -28.34 -4.08 -9.27
N LEU A 846 -27.65 -2.95 -9.09
CA LEU A 846 -27.31 -2.02 -10.17
C LEU A 846 -26.12 -2.49 -11.02
N LEU A 847 -25.32 -3.44 -10.52
CA LEU A 847 -24.19 -4.07 -11.19
C LEU A 847 -24.27 -5.60 -11.11
N ASP A 848 -23.61 -6.29 -12.03
CA ASP A 848 -23.50 -7.76 -12.03
C ASP A 848 -22.12 -8.21 -11.51
N THR A 849 -21.08 -7.41 -11.74
CA THR A 849 -19.72 -7.68 -11.28
C THR A 849 -19.12 -6.43 -10.64
N LEU A 850 -18.70 -6.54 -9.37
CA LEU A 850 -17.93 -5.51 -8.67
C LEU A 850 -16.44 -5.82 -8.77
N VAL A 851 -15.63 -4.80 -9.08
CA VAL A 851 -14.18 -4.92 -9.20
C VAL A 851 -13.44 -3.88 -8.36
N PRO A 852 -13.16 -4.14 -7.07
CA PRO A 852 -12.25 -3.32 -6.28
C PRO A 852 -10.83 -3.46 -6.85
N SER A 853 -10.12 -2.35 -7.05
CA SER A 853 -8.76 -2.34 -7.63
C SER A 853 -7.92 -1.17 -7.13
N SER A 854 -6.60 -1.27 -7.34
CA SER A 854 -5.71 -0.10 -7.31
C SER A 854 -5.99 0.85 -8.48
N ILE A 855 -5.77 2.16 -8.26
CA ILE A 855 -6.00 3.24 -9.25
C ILE A 855 -4.86 3.33 -10.27
N GLY A 856 -3.63 3.16 -9.80
CA GLY A 856 -2.40 3.20 -10.61
C GLY A 856 -1.61 1.93 -10.38
N ASN A 857 -0.44 2.07 -9.75
CA ASN A 857 0.40 0.92 -9.43
C ASN A 857 -0.25 -0.02 -8.40
N GLU A 858 0.17 -1.27 -8.47
CA GLU A 858 -0.19 -2.31 -7.54
C GLU A 858 0.32 -2.00 -6.13
N ASP A 859 -0.53 -2.23 -5.13
CA ASP A 859 -0.13 -2.08 -3.74
C ASP A 859 0.77 -3.27 -3.32
N ASN A 860 1.83 -2.99 -2.55
CA ASN A 860 2.76 -4.02 -2.03
C ASN A 860 2.17 -4.84 -0.85
N LYS A 861 0.90 -4.62 -0.49
CA LYS A 861 0.22 -5.30 0.64
C LYS A 861 -0.89 -6.19 0.12
N SER A 862 -1.23 -7.23 0.87
CA SER A 862 -2.42 -8.06 0.60
C SER A 862 -3.68 -7.18 0.57
N PHE A 863 -4.55 -7.40 -0.42
CA PHE A 863 -5.82 -6.70 -0.52
C PHE A 863 -6.74 -7.17 0.60
N GLU A 864 -7.10 -6.29 1.53
CA GLU A 864 -8.14 -6.61 2.51
C GLU A 864 -9.52 -6.50 1.83
N ILE A 865 -10.09 -7.64 1.42
CA ILE A 865 -11.35 -7.67 0.68
C ILE A 865 -12.56 -8.10 1.52
N SER A 866 -12.36 -8.39 2.81
CA SER A 866 -13.38 -8.92 3.72
C SER A 866 -14.67 -8.07 3.73
N SER A 867 -14.54 -6.75 3.66
CA SER A 867 -15.66 -5.81 3.59
C SER A 867 -16.49 -5.99 2.31
N TYR A 868 -15.84 -6.18 1.16
CA TYR A 868 -16.49 -6.42 -0.12
C TYR A 868 -17.12 -7.81 -0.20
N VAL A 869 -16.45 -8.84 0.32
CA VAL A 869 -16.98 -10.21 0.41
C VAL A 869 -18.29 -10.21 1.20
N ASN A 870 -18.31 -9.55 2.36
CA ASN A 870 -19.52 -9.41 3.17
C ASN A 870 -20.60 -8.60 2.47
N MET A 871 -20.23 -7.58 1.68
CA MET A 871 -21.17 -6.72 0.96
C MET A 871 -21.92 -7.47 -0.14
N VAL A 872 -21.23 -8.33 -0.90
CA VAL A 872 -21.85 -9.11 -1.99
C VAL A 872 -22.52 -10.40 -1.49
N LYS A 873 -22.25 -10.81 -0.25
CA LYS A 873 -22.80 -12.02 0.35
C LYS A 873 -24.32 -12.02 0.26
N ASN A 874 -24.90 -13.14 -0.19
CA ASN A 874 -26.33 -13.32 -0.41
C ASN A 874 -26.94 -12.38 -1.47
N THR A 875 -26.12 -11.85 -2.38
CA THR A 875 -26.57 -11.12 -3.58
C THR A 875 -26.18 -11.91 -4.84
N ASN A 876 -26.68 -11.49 -6.00
CA ASN A 876 -26.26 -12.04 -7.30
C ASN A 876 -25.02 -11.32 -7.88
N VAL A 877 -24.46 -10.35 -7.16
CA VAL A 877 -23.29 -9.59 -7.61
C VAL A 877 -22.04 -10.43 -7.40
N LYS A 878 -21.26 -10.61 -8.46
CA LYS A 878 -19.96 -11.29 -8.39
C LYS A 878 -18.88 -10.32 -7.91
N LEU A 879 -17.99 -10.80 -7.06
CA LEU A 879 -16.82 -10.05 -6.62
C LEU A 879 -15.57 -10.52 -7.36
N TYR A 880 -15.04 -9.67 -8.24
CA TYR A 880 -13.77 -9.92 -8.92
C TYR A 880 -12.73 -8.97 -8.35
N ILE A 881 -11.51 -9.43 -8.08
CA ILE A 881 -10.47 -8.54 -7.57
C ILE A 881 -9.55 -8.09 -8.69
N GLY A 882 -9.33 -6.77 -8.79
CA GLY A 882 -8.44 -6.21 -9.79
C GLY A 882 -6.98 -6.29 -9.36
N ILE A 883 -6.17 -6.97 -10.17
CA ILE A 883 -4.71 -7.02 -10.06
C ILE A 883 -4.13 -6.16 -11.16
N THR A 884 -3.35 -5.15 -10.79
CA THR A 884 -2.60 -4.31 -11.73
C THR A 884 -1.20 -4.88 -11.94
N ALA A 885 -0.73 -4.89 -13.19
CA ALA A 885 0.61 -5.37 -13.51
C ALA A 885 1.75 -4.46 -13.02
N ASP A 886 1.56 -3.15 -13.09
CA ASP A 886 2.59 -2.14 -12.80
C ASP A 886 2.82 -2.03 -11.29
N VAL A 887 4.06 -2.23 -10.81
CA VAL A 887 4.45 -2.03 -9.40
C VAL A 887 5.05 -0.64 -9.20
N SER A 888 5.84 -0.18 -10.17
CA SER A 888 6.43 1.15 -10.19
C SER A 888 6.74 1.59 -11.62
N GLY A 889 6.90 2.89 -11.84
CA GLY A 889 7.34 3.44 -13.13
C GLY A 889 6.36 4.38 -13.84
N HIS A 890 6.69 4.71 -15.10
CA HIS A 890 5.89 5.57 -15.98
C HIS A 890 5.96 5.13 -17.45
N ASP A 891 4.99 5.56 -18.26
CA ASP A 891 5.01 5.35 -19.72
C ASP A 891 6.16 6.12 -20.38
N ILE A 892 6.80 5.53 -21.39
CA ILE A 892 7.95 6.14 -22.06
C ILE A 892 7.65 7.54 -22.62
N THR A 893 8.51 8.52 -22.31
CA THR A 893 8.40 9.88 -22.85
C THR A 893 8.94 9.96 -24.29
N LYS A 894 8.68 11.08 -24.98
CA LYS A 894 9.20 11.32 -26.34
C LYS A 894 10.73 11.36 -26.34
N GLU A 895 11.35 11.93 -25.31
CA GLU A 895 12.79 12.00 -25.13
C GLU A 895 13.37 10.61 -24.86
N GLU A 896 12.75 9.82 -23.98
CA GLU A 896 13.16 8.44 -23.71
C GLU A 896 13.05 7.55 -24.95
N GLU A 897 12.03 7.74 -25.80
CA GLU A 897 11.91 7.04 -27.09
C GLU A 897 13.11 7.37 -28.01
N GLN A 898 13.58 8.61 -28.04
CA GLN A 898 14.78 8.98 -28.80
C GLN A 898 16.05 8.31 -28.26
N LEU A 899 16.15 8.11 -26.95
CA LEU A 899 17.27 7.37 -26.33
C LEU A 899 17.21 5.88 -26.70
N VAL A 900 16.02 5.27 -26.69
CA VAL A 900 15.83 3.87 -27.13
C VAL A 900 16.21 3.71 -28.60
N LYS A 901 15.86 4.68 -29.47
CA LYS A 901 16.26 4.69 -30.89
C LYS A 901 17.78 4.75 -31.09
N GLN A 902 18.52 5.29 -30.12
CA GLN A 902 19.99 5.30 -30.12
C GLN A 902 20.60 4.00 -29.56
N GLY A 903 19.78 3.00 -29.22
CA GLY A 903 20.20 1.73 -28.65
C GLY A 903 20.44 1.77 -27.14
N LEU A 904 20.00 2.82 -26.44
CA LEU A 904 20.14 2.94 -25.00
C LEU A 904 18.99 2.21 -24.29
N TYR A 905 19.34 1.36 -23.32
CA TYR A 905 18.36 0.66 -22.50
C TYR A 905 17.82 1.58 -21.39
N ILE A 906 16.50 1.75 -21.35
CA ILE A 906 15.80 2.52 -20.31
C ILE A 906 14.97 1.54 -19.49
N HIS A 907 15.31 1.38 -18.21
CA HIS A 907 14.49 0.61 -17.27
C HIS A 907 13.66 1.58 -16.42
N ASN A 908 12.40 1.77 -16.79
CA ASN A 908 11.51 2.75 -16.16
C ASN A 908 10.21 2.15 -15.61
N LYS A 909 10.01 0.83 -15.71
CA LYS A 909 8.84 0.13 -15.17
C LYS A 909 9.22 -1.20 -14.51
N GLU A 910 8.61 -1.46 -13.37
CA GLU A 910 8.65 -2.76 -12.69
C GLU A 910 7.26 -3.40 -12.75
N TYR A 911 7.19 -4.69 -13.06
CA TYR A 911 5.95 -5.45 -13.18
C TYR A 911 5.90 -6.58 -12.16
N LEU A 912 4.68 -7.01 -11.83
CA LEU A 912 4.47 -8.28 -11.13
C LEU A 912 4.97 -9.47 -11.96
N ASP A 913 5.68 -10.39 -11.31
CA ASP A 913 6.00 -11.71 -11.86
C ASP A 913 4.83 -12.70 -11.68
N ILE A 914 4.90 -13.85 -12.36
CA ILE A 914 3.80 -14.84 -12.34
C ILE A 914 3.51 -15.40 -10.95
N GLU A 915 4.52 -15.60 -10.11
CA GLU A 915 4.36 -16.12 -8.75
C GLU A 915 3.62 -15.10 -7.89
N GLN A 916 3.93 -13.81 -8.03
CA GLN A 916 3.23 -12.72 -7.38
C GLN A 916 1.76 -12.60 -7.81
N TYR A 917 1.42 -12.91 -9.07
CA TYR A 917 0.01 -13.02 -9.50
C TYR A 917 -0.69 -14.20 -8.83
N LEU A 918 -0.05 -15.37 -8.79
CA LEU A 918 -0.66 -16.58 -8.25
C LEU A 918 -0.86 -16.50 -6.74
N LEU A 919 0.05 -15.86 -6.00
CA LEU A 919 -0.11 -15.61 -4.57
C LEU A 919 -1.28 -14.66 -4.29
N ARG A 920 -1.36 -13.55 -5.02
CA ARG A 920 -2.51 -12.63 -4.90
C ARG A 920 -3.83 -13.33 -5.23
N ALA A 921 -3.84 -14.12 -6.29
CA ALA A 921 -5.00 -14.91 -6.68
C ALA A 921 -5.40 -15.93 -5.61
N TYR A 922 -4.42 -16.61 -5.01
CA TYR A 922 -4.64 -17.53 -3.90
C TYR A 922 -5.29 -16.81 -2.71
N ASP A 923 -4.67 -15.73 -2.25
CA ASP A 923 -5.14 -14.96 -1.08
C ASP A 923 -6.59 -14.48 -1.26
N VAL A 924 -6.91 -13.87 -2.41
CA VAL A 924 -8.26 -13.35 -2.63
C VAL A 924 -9.31 -14.45 -2.85
N TYR A 925 -8.91 -15.61 -3.36
CA TYR A 925 -9.82 -16.74 -3.49
C TYR A 925 -10.12 -17.40 -2.14
N GLU A 926 -9.12 -17.51 -1.26
CA GLU A 926 -9.32 -17.95 0.13
C GLU A 926 -10.24 -16.98 0.90
N ASP A 927 -10.10 -15.67 0.65
CA ASP A 927 -10.98 -14.65 1.25
C ASP A 927 -12.40 -14.65 0.67
N GLY A 928 -12.64 -15.30 -0.47
CA GLY A 928 -13.98 -15.51 -1.03
C GLY A 928 -14.30 -14.75 -2.32
N ALA A 929 -13.32 -14.23 -3.05
CA ALA A 929 -13.54 -13.65 -4.37
C ALA A 929 -14.04 -14.69 -5.40
N ASP A 930 -14.87 -14.26 -6.36
CA ASP A 930 -15.40 -15.11 -7.43
C ASP A 930 -14.45 -15.25 -8.63
N GLY A 931 -13.59 -14.25 -8.85
CA GLY A 931 -12.72 -14.18 -10.02
C GLY A 931 -11.68 -13.08 -9.93
N LEU A 932 -10.91 -12.92 -11.01
CA LEU A 932 -9.84 -11.93 -11.12
C LEU A 932 -10.11 -11.01 -12.30
N PHE A 933 -9.76 -9.74 -12.13
CA PHE A 933 -9.71 -8.76 -13.21
C PHE A 933 -8.25 -8.35 -13.42
N LEU A 934 -7.69 -8.66 -14.59
CA LEU A 934 -6.27 -8.42 -14.87
C LEU A 934 -6.11 -7.12 -15.65
N PHE A 935 -5.48 -6.12 -15.05
CA PHE A 935 -5.28 -4.79 -15.62
C PHE A 935 -3.81 -4.58 -16.01
N ASN A 936 -3.57 -4.13 -17.25
CA ASN A 936 -2.23 -3.95 -17.84
C ASN A 936 -1.36 -5.22 -17.91
N SER A 937 -1.94 -6.42 -17.83
CA SER A 937 -1.17 -7.67 -17.69
C SER A 937 -0.66 -8.30 -19.01
N THR A 938 -0.97 -7.71 -20.19
CA THR A 938 -0.71 -8.35 -21.51
C THR A 938 0.76 -8.51 -21.82
N ALA A 939 1.61 -7.61 -21.32
CA ALA A 939 3.03 -7.56 -21.62
C ALA A 939 3.84 -8.55 -20.76
N ASN A 940 3.50 -8.70 -19.48
CA ASN A 940 4.31 -9.41 -18.50
C ASN A 940 3.89 -10.88 -18.29
N LEU A 941 2.62 -11.24 -18.52
CA LEU A 941 2.17 -12.64 -18.41
C LEU A 941 2.48 -13.50 -19.64
N TYR A 942 3.02 -12.90 -20.72
CA TYR A 942 3.30 -13.52 -22.01
C TYR A 942 2.17 -14.44 -22.47
N LEU A 943 1.12 -13.95 -23.14
CA LEU A 943 0.01 -14.84 -23.53
C LEU A 943 0.25 -15.57 -24.87
N ASP A 944 1.48 -15.98 -25.16
CA ASP A 944 1.86 -16.76 -26.35
C ASP A 944 2.64 -18.02 -25.97
N SER A 945 3.38 -18.65 -26.90
CA SER A 945 4.16 -19.86 -26.62
C SER A 945 5.28 -19.67 -25.58
N ARG A 946 5.58 -18.42 -25.19
CA ARG A 946 6.55 -18.09 -24.13
C ARG A 946 5.90 -18.03 -22.75
N ALA A 947 4.58 -18.14 -22.65
CA ALA A 947 3.88 -18.12 -21.38
C ALA A 947 4.42 -19.17 -20.42
N PRO A 948 4.71 -18.82 -19.16
CA PRO A 948 4.80 -19.82 -18.11
C PRO A 948 3.51 -20.64 -18.08
N VAL A 949 3.63 -21.95 -17.93
CA VAL A 949 2.45 -22.84 -17.85
C VAL A 949 1.56 -22.42 -16.68
N GLU A 950 2.17 -21.94 -15.62
CA GLU A 950 1.55 -21.44 -14.40
C GLU A 950 0.62 -20.24 -14.64
N SER A 951 0.84 -19.46 -15.71
CA SER A 951 -0.08 -18.39 -16.12
C SER A 951 -1.47 -18.91 -16.52
N SER A 952 -1.59 -20.19 -16.89
CA SER A 952 -2.89 -20.81 -17.18
C SER A 952 -3.70 -21.11 -15.92
N TYR A 953 -3.07 -21.12 -14.74
CA TYR A 953 -3.74 -21.46 -13.48
C TYR A 953 -4.63 -20.31 -13.00
N LEU A 954 -4.30 -19.08 -13.40
CA LEU A 954 -5.12 -17.89 -13.13
C LEU A 954 -6.54 -18.11 -13.65
N GLY A 955 -7.50 -18.12 -12.73
CA GLY A 955 -8.91 -18.37 -13.02
C GLY A 955 -9.44 -19.72 -12.54
N ASP A 956 -8.59 -20.63 -12.07
CA ASP A 956 -9.03 -21.89 -11.48
C ASP A 956 -8.61 -21.96 -10.01
N LYS A 957 -9.58 -21.82 -9.10
CA LYS A 957 -9.32 -21.78 -7.67
C LYS A 957 -8.63 -23.06 -7.19
N ILE A 958 -9.03 -24.21 -7.70
CA ILE A 958 -8.49 -25.50 -7.28
C ILE A 958 -7.09 -25.69 -7.85
N GLN A 959 -6.85 -25.26 -9.09
CA GLN A 959 -5.51 -25.31 -9.66
C GLN A 959 -4.54 -24.40 -8.92
N ILE A 960 -4.98 -23.20 -8.51
CA ILE A 960 -4.17 -22.29 -7.69
C ILE A 960 -3.95 -22.85 -6.29
N GLN A 961 -4.96 -23.43 -5.63
CA GLN A 961 -4.79 -24.11 -4.34
C GLN A 961 -3.79 -25.27 -4.45
N LYS A 962 -3.88 -26.08 -5.51
CA LYS A 962 -2.92 -27.15 -5.78
C LYS A 962 -1.52 -26.60 -6.01
N TRP A 963 -1.38 -25.58 -6.85
CA TRP A 963 -0.09 -24.93 -7.08
C TRP A 963 0.49 -24.38 -5.78
N HIS A 964 -0.31 -23.70 -4.97
CA HIS A 964 0.14 -23.17 -3.68
C HIS A 964 0.60 -24.32 -2.77
N GLN A 965 -0.23 -25.35 -2.59
CA GLN A 965 0.07 -26.49 -1.71
C GLN A 965 1.25 -27.37 -2.20
N PHE A 966 1.41 -27.52 -3.52
CA PHE A 966 2.25 -28.55 -4.14
C PHE A 966 3.37 -28.03 -5.04
N ASP A 967 3.49 -26.73 -5.29
CA ASP A 967 4.56 -26.16 -6.11
C ASP A 967 5.20 -24.95 -5.42
N TYR A 968 4.40 -24.00 -4.90
CA TYR A 968 4.91 -22.82 -4.19
C TYR A 968 5.72 -23.20 -2.94
N VAL A 969 5.16 -24.10 -2.12
CA VAL A 969 5.78 -24.56 -0.86
C VAL A 969 7.10 -25.32 -1.08
N SER A 970 7.32 -25.85 -2.29
CA SER A 970 8.57 -26.53 -2.64
C SER A 970 9.71 -25.61 -3.06
N GLY A 971 9.56 -24.29 -2.87
CA GLY A 971 10.50 -23.26 -3.31
C GLY A 971 11.94 -23.75 -3.46
N PHE A 972 12.51 -23.53 -4.66
CA PHE A 972 13.77 -24.13 -5.11
C PHE A 972 14.83 -24.16 -3.99
N MET A 973 15.07 -25.34 -3.42
CA MET A 973 16.20 -25.52 -2.52
C MET A 973 17.44 -25.77 -3.37
N THR A 974 18.35 -24.80 -3.37
CA THR A 974 19.63 -24.87 -4.06
C THR A 974 20.73 -25.11 -3.04
N HIS A 975 21.38 -26.26 -3.11
CA HIS A 975 22.51 -26.59 -2.25
C HIS A 975 23.82 -26.46 -3.02
N LYS A 976 24.78 -25.74 -2.46
CA LYS A 976 26.11 -25.60 -3.07
C LYS A 976 26.93 -26.86 -2.81
N ILE A 977 27.45 -27.48 -3.85
CA ILE A 977 28.24 -28.71 -3.77
C ILE A 977 29.55 -28.60 -4.55
N ASN A 978 30.52 -29.46 -4.25
CA ASN A 978 31.71 -29.64 -5.05
C ASN A 978 31.73 -31.05 -5.65
N VAL A 979 31.62 -31.14 -6.97
CA VAL A 979 31.50 -32.40 -7.72
C VAL A 979 32.86 -32.85 -8.25
N SER A 980 33.21 -34.09 -7.96
CA SER A 980 34.39 -34.75 -8.50
C SER A 980 34.08 -35.42 -9.83
N LYS A 981 35.05 -35.43 -10.75
CA LYS A 981 34.94 -36.15 -12.01
C LYS A 981 34.82 -37.66 -11.75
N PRO A 982 33.91 -38.39 -12.44
CA PRO A 982 33.82 -39.84 -12.36
C PRO A 982 35.19 -40.48 -12.56
N SER A 983 35.55 -41.39 -11.67
CA SER A 983 36.69 -42.30 -11.87
C SER A 983 36.31 -43.24 -13.02
N ASN A 984 37.03 -43.19 -14.14
CA ASN A 984 36.86 -44.13 -15.24
C ASN A 984 37.05 -45.58 -14.79
#